data_AF-A0A7V7ZJ38-F1
#
_entry.id   AF-A0A7V7ZJ38-F1
#
_cell.length_a   1.000
_cell.length_b   1.000
_cell.length_c   1.000
_cell.angle_alpha   90.00
_cell.angle_beta   90.00
_cell.angle_gamma   90.00
#
_symmetry.space_group_name_H-M   'P 1'
#
loop_
_entity.id
_entity.type
_entity.pdbx_description
1 polymer ?
#
loop_
_entity_poly.entity_id
_entity_poly.type
_entity_poly.pdbx_seq_one_letter_code
_entity_poly.pdbx_strand_id
1 'polypeptide(L)'
;MQIAQVKAELASLGADVDEQPGDTASDRGLSATIVLGAHQNSTLRAYLRTVGDRLGYISLDGLAEWRGPALPLSDIYIERDLTPQAAGMPTATLAGLLADNHTRILIASELGGGKTIAIRRLALACIGLHSGDERQMAFFPRMLDSAPIPVVLDSYDIARAMAALDVAGRQLGLWDVIEYTFQHDGFASALPAIEQALRAGLGLVMIDGLDEIMVGERGRNLPAMISRFVARYPDSRYVFTCRHLSNLSTASLFGFSHYSLPPLENEQLDALIVAYYPLLTPLSALTFDEPESYTRRICSSIRTHERLRTMASNPLGAVVCLLTEAEGQPLPSARGVVFTRMIDLLLERWEQRRSEEAIAPLASMLDVEQLARLEMRLALLQPLALALQLRPDLSGDMPATMRYPEVEPWLRESLMHMGVEWRRAVEHVIPQLLQWLCRHGLLATNESSSEYAMPWRSLREYLAARALAAQQDFPTRAHSLAAEPRWRETLLLAVRELALGAGVYAARELLRLLLESAQHSSERAVSDTLLAAECLIEFESIGTPERAILAELQERLQDIMRMREVAASERVRAGMLLGQLGDPRFATMLPPLVRVPAGAFLLGTRDGYEDEGPQQWVDIPAFAIGTYPVTNREYGRFLDEMPSQPRPKYWYDQSYNNPSQPVVGVTWGDAVAYCQWLTVKLRATGLLPATMEVRLPLEVEWEKVASWDARRRSKRTYPWGDAWLSGAANTTEGRGAWTTAPVGCFPAGQSAYGAHDMIGNVWEWTMSEYASYPGALASFHEAGSYTLRGSSCASLPTHARCTYRSRLPVDYWRYHLGFRVVLGLPLITLAADEG
;
A
#
# COMPACT_ATOMS: atom_id res chain seq x y z
N MET A 1 -39.41 27.33 5.01
CA MET A 1 -38.70 27.10 6.28
C MET A 1 -37.20 27.28 6.14
N GLN A 2 -36.50 26.57 5.23
CA GLN A 2 -35.04 26.68 5.07
C GLN A 2 -34.51 28.07 4.63
N ILE A 3 -35.21 28.81 3.77
CA ILE A 3 -34.76 30.15 3.33
C ILE A 3 -34.78 31.18 4.47
N ALA A 4 -35.82 31.16 5.31
CA ALA A 4 -35.92 32.06 6.46
C ALA A 4 -34.85 31.77 7.51
N GLN A 5 -34.48 30.50 7.67
CA GLN A 5 -33.41 30.05 8.56
C GLN A 5 -32.04 30.50 8.05
N VAL A 6 -31.75 30.28 6.76
CA VAL A 6 -30.51 30.77 6.12
C VAL A 6 -30.40 32.30 6.16
N LYS A 7 -31.52 33.03 5.96
CA LYS A 7 -31.57 34.50 6.07
C LYS A 7 -31.32 34.98 7.50
N ALA A 8 -31.92 34.34 8.50
CA ALA A 8 -31.70 34.66 9.91
C ALA A 8 -30.26 34.37 10.36
N GLU A 9 -29.63 33.34 9.79
CA GLU A 9 -28.26 32.93 10.09
C GLU A 9 -27.22 33.83 9.39
N LEU A 10 -27.45 34.27 8.15
CA LEU A 10 -26.60 35.25 7.45
C LEU A 10 -26.55 36.61 8.18
N ALA A 11 -27.69 37.05 8.72
CA ALA A 11 -27.75 38.25 9.55
C ALA A 11 -26.93 38.12 10.85
N SER A 12 -26.81 36.90 11.41
CA SER A 12 -26.01 36.66 12.63
C SER A 12 -24.48 36.70 12.40
N LEU A 13 -24.05 36.59 11.13
CA LEU A 13 -22.64 36.64 10.71
C LEU A 13 -22.22 38.03 10.18
N GLY A 14 -23.09 39.04 10.30
CA GLY A 14 -22.82 40.42 9.85
C GLY A 14 -22.82 40.61 8.33
N ALA A 15 -23.38 39.65 7.57
CA ALA A 15 -23.57 39.80 6.14
C ALA A 15 -24.82 40.66 5.86
N ASP A 16 -24.66 41.69 5.03
CA ASP A 16 -25.78 42.54 4.62
C ASP A 16 -26.70 41.75 3.68
N VAL A 17 -27.98 41.64 4.06
CA VAL A 17 -29.00 40.84 3.36
C VAL A 17 -29.98 41.79 2.67
N ASP A 18 -29.46 42.74 1.91
CA ASP A 18 -30.30 43.63 1.11
C ASP A 18 -30.87 42.86 -0.09
N GLU A 19 -32.21 42.91 -0.20
CA GLU A 19 -32.97 42.28 -1.29
C GLU A 19 -32.57 42.91 -2.63
N GLN A 20 -32.06 42.11 -3.57
CA GLN A 20 -32.01 42.55 -4.96
C GLN A 20 -33.33 42.23 -5.67
N PRO A 21 -33.76 43.06 -6.63
CA PRO A 21 -35.03 42.86 -7.33
C PRO A 21 -35.01 41.50 -8.06
N GLY A 22 -35.77 40.54 -7.54
CA GLY A 22 -35.81 39.16 -8.06
C GLY A 22 -35.93 38.06 -6.99
N ASP A 23 -35.73 38.39 -5.71
CA ASP A 23 -35.71 37.43 -4.59
C ASP A 23 -37.10 36.93 -4.13
N THR A 24 -38.19 37.41 -4.75
CA THR A 24 -39.56 37.00 -4.42
C THR A 24 -40.35 36.61 -5.67
N ALA A 25 -40.01 35.50 -6.29
CA ALA A 25 -40.92 34.81 -7.20
C ALA A 25 -40.78 33.29 -7.04
N SER A 26 -41.59 32.70 -6.16
CA SER A 26 -41.79 31.26 -6.11
C SER A 26 -42.72 30.85 -7.26
N ASP A 27 -42.18 30.70 -8.47
CA ASP A 27 -42.89 30.05 -9.57
C ASP A 27 -42.88 28.53 -9.36
N ARG A 28 -43.66 28.08 -8.36
CA ARG A 28 -43.91 26.64 -8.08
C ARG A 28 -44.82 25.97 -9.11
N GLY A 29 -44.94 26.54 -10.32
CA GLY A 29 -45.91 26.15 -11.35
C GLY A 29 -45.35 25.52 -12.62
N LEU A 30 -44.03 25.43 -12.81
CA LEU A 30 -43.45 24.83 -14.02
C LEU A 30 -43.24 23.31 -13.86
N SER A 31 -44.36 22.60 -13.79
CA SER A 31 -44.42 21.14 -13.89
C SER A 31 -43.87 20.66 -15.24
N ALA A 32 -42.84 19.79 -15.19
CA ALA A 32 -42.50 18.68 -16.09
C ALA A 32 -42.41 18.89 -17.62
N THR A 33 -42.74 20.06 -18.16
CA THR A 33 -42.80 20.30 -19.61
C THR A 33 -41.43 20.68 -20.19
N ILE A 34 -40.46 21.05 -19.34
CA ILE A 34 -39.11 21.48 -19.75
C ILE A 34 -38.16 20.29 -20.02
N VAL A 35 -38.50 19.08 -19.55
CA VAL A 35 -37.73 17.85 -19.87
C VAL A 35 -37.69 17.59 -21.39
N LEU A 36 -38.63 18.15 -22.16
CA LEU A 36 -38.66 18.03 -23.62
C LEU A 36 -37.83 19.10 -24.38
N GLY A 37 -37.33 20.14 -23.70
CA GLY A 37 -36.63 21.26 -24.32
C GLY A 37 -35.10 21.13 -24.38
N ALA A 38 -34.47 20.37 -23.48
CA ALA A 38 -33.01 20.18 -23.48
C ALA A 38 -32.53 19.44 -24.74
N HIS A 39 -33.31 18.46 -25.23
CA HIS A 39 -33.07 17.80 -26.51
C HIS A 39 -33.37 18.68 -27.73
N GLN A 40 -34.01 19.84 -27.59
CA GLN A 40 -34.31 20.76 -28.70
C GLN A 40 -33.41 22.01 -28.69
N ASN A 41 -32.90 22.43 -27.54
CA ASN A 41 -31.99 23.57 -27.41
C ASN A 41 -30.60 23.22 -27.96
N SER A 42 -30.23 23.81 -29.11
CA SER A 42 -28.96 23.55 -29.79
C SER A 42 -27.74 24.09 -29.03
N THR A 43 -27.89 25.18 -28.27
CA THR A 43 -26.77 25.78 -27.52
C THR A 43 -26.41 24.96 -26.28
N LEU A 44 -27.42 24.43 -25.58
CA LEU A 44 -27.20 23.53 -24.44
C LEU A 44 -26.55 22.20 -24.87
N ARG A 45 -26.96 21.62 -26.01
CA ARG A 45 -26.32 20.42 -26.55
C ARG A 45 -24.87 20.65 -26.96
N ALA A 46 -24.57 21.81 -27.56
CA ALA A 46 -23.20 22.18 -27.88
C ALA A 46 -22.33 22.28 -26.61
N TYR A 47 -22.84 22.95 -25.57
CA TYR A 47 -22.19 23.02 -24.26
C TYR A 47 -21.91 21.62 -23.67
N LEU A 48 -22.92 20.76 -23.56
CA LEU A 48 -22.77 19.43 -22.97
C LEU A 48 -21.78 18.55 -23.76
N ARG A 49 -21.75 18.65 -25.09
CA ARG A 49 -20.76 17.94 -25.92
C ARG A 49 -19.35 18.43 -25.62
N THR A 50 -19.11 19.74 -25.66
CA THR A 50 -17.76 20.27 -25.43
C THR A 50 -17.27 20.01 -24.01
N VAL A 51 -18.14 20.09 -23.01
CA VAL A 51 -17.82 19.68 -21.64
C VAL A 51 -17.51 18.18 -21.58
N GLY A 52 -18.27 17.35 -22.29
CA GLY A 52 -18.03 15.90 -22.39
C GLY A 52 -16.65 15.58 -22.98
N ASP A 53 -16.30 16.22 -24.09
CA ASP A 53 -14.99 16.05 -24.74
C ASP A 53 -13.84 16.53 -23.82
N ARG A 54 -14.05 17.62 -23.08
CA ARG A 54 -13.07 18.18 -22.13
C ARG A 54 -12.84 17.28 -20.91
N LEU A 55 -13.90 16.67 -20.37
CA LEU A 55 -13.84 15.89 -19.13
C LEU A 55 -13.60 14.39 -19.37
N GLY A 56 -13.84 13.92 -20.60
CA GLY A 56 -13.81 12.52 -21.00
C GLY A 56 -12.46 11.83 -20.88
N TYR A 57 -11.38 12.61 -20.77
CA TYR A 57 -10.02 12.09 -20.82
C TYR A 57 -9.14 12.57 -19.67
N ILE A 58 -8.21 11.71 -19.25
CA ILE A 58 -7.09 12.05 -18.39
C ILE A 58 -5.81 11.98 -19.21
N SER A 59 -5.12 13.10 -19.29
CA SER A 59 -3.72 13.12 -19.68
C SER A 59 -2.84 12.86 -18.45
N LEU A 60 -1.92 11.91 -18.59
CA LEU A 60 -0.77 11.72 -17.71
C LEU A 60 0.46 12.50 -18.24
N ASP A 61 0.31 13.42 -19.19
CA ASP A 61 1.43 14.23 -19.68
C ASP A 61 2.06 14.98 -18.51
N GLY A 62 3.39 14.94 -18.42
CA GLY A 62 4.17 15.43 -17.29
C GLY A 62 4.37 14.43 -16.14
N LEU A 63 3.67 13.27 -16.11
CA LEU A 63 4.07 12.12 -15.29
C LEU A 63 5.21 11.38 -15.99
N ALA A 64 6.46 11.72 -15.64
CA ALA A 64 7.65 11.19 -16.32
C ALA A 64 7.66 11.51 -17.83
N GLU A 65 8.54 10.90 -18.63
CA GLU A 65 8.62 11.10 -20.09
C GLU A 65 7.39 10.54 -20.85
N TRP A 66 6.24 10.40 -20.18
CA TRP A 66 5.00 9.89 -20.74
C TRP A 66 4.46 10.85 -21.81
N ARG A 67 4.38 10.34 -23.03
CA ARG A 67 3.74 10.96 -24.19
C ARG A 67 2.70 9.99 -24.78
N GLY A 68 1.80 9.53 -23.92
CA GLY A 68 0.76 8.56 -24.27
C GLY A 68 -0.55 9.23 -24.74
N PRO A 69 -1.46 8.48 -25.40
CA PRO A 69 -2.78 9.00 -25.72
C PRO A 69 -3.56 9.29 -24.44
N ALA A 70 -4.40 10.34 -24.46
CA ALA A 70 -5.26 10.67 -23.34
C ALA A 70 -6.19 9.49 -23.01
N LEU A 71 -6.30 9.14 -21.73
CA LEU A 71 -6.98 7.95 -21.25
C LEU A 71 -8.47 8.21 -21.04
N PRO A 72 -9.38 7.40 -21.61
CA PRO A 72 -10.81 7.57 -21.36
C PRO A 72 -11.11 7.39 -19.87
N LEU A 73 -11.72 8.39 -19.24
CA LEU A 73 -12.05 8.37 -17.82
C LEU A 73 -12.96 7.18 -17.45
N SER A 74 -13.79 6.74 -18.41
CA SER A 74 -14.68 5.58 -18.27
C SER A 74 -13.96 4.28 -17.98
N ASP A 75 -12.71 4.15 -18.42
CA ASP A 75 -11.99 2.88 -18.42
C ASP A 75 -11.09 2.73 -17.19
N ILE A 76 -10.83 3.84 -16.48
CA ILE A 76 -9.86 3.93 -15.38
C ILE A 76 -10.48 4.37 -14.04
N TYR A 77 -11.75 4.77 -14.03
CA TYR A 77 -12.42 5.20 -12.81
C TYR A 77 -12.85 4.01 -11.95
N ILE A 78 -12.45 4.02 -10.68
CA ILE A 78 -12.90 3.08 -9.66
C ILE A 78 -13.87 3.79 -8.72
N GLU A 79 -15.12 3.33 -8.70
CA GLU A 79 -16.16 3.85 -7.81
C GLU A 79 -15.88 3.46 -6.36
N ARG A 80 -16.21 4.37 -5.45
CA ARG A 80 -16.04 4.22 -4.01
C ARG A 80 -17.24 4.80 -3.29
N ASP A 81 -17.60 4.15 -2.20
CA ASP A 81 -18.55 4.70 -1.27
C ASP A 81 -17.93 5.85 -0.46
N LEU A 82 -18.69 6.92 -0.27
CA LEU A 82 -18.29 8.06 0.52
C LEU A 82 -18.62 7.83 2.00
N THR A 83 -17.64 8.04 2.86
CA THR A 83 -17.80 7.91 4.32
C THR A 83 -18.30 9.24 4.91
N PRO A 84 -19.44 9.27 5.62
CA PRO A 84 -19.94 10.48 6.24
C PRO A 84 -19.09 10.89 7.45
N GLN A 85 -18.93 12.20 7.65
CA GLN A 85 -18.22 12.75 8.81
C GLN A 85 -19.12 12.97 10.03
N ALA A 86 -20.45 12.98 9.83
CA ALA A 86 -21.44 13.08 10.90
C ALA A 86 -22.10 11.71 11.15
N ALA A 87 -22.32 11.38 12.43
CA ALA A 87 -22.98 10.14 12.82
C ALA A 87 -24.45 10.11 12.32
N GLY A 88 -24.89 8.95 11.82
CA GLY A 88 -26.28 8.73 11.37
C GLY A 88 -26.56 9.04 9.90
N MET A 89 -25.58 9.52 9.14
CA MET A 89 -25.67 9.65 7.68
C MET A 89 -25.32 8.32 6.97
N PRO A 90 -25.87 8.06 5.77
CA PRO A 90 -25.59 6.85 5.02
C PRO A 90 -24.24 6.92 4.30
N THR A 91 -23.55 5.78 4.25
CA THR A 91 -22.43 5.51 3.33
C THR A 91 -23.01 5.10 1.98
N ALA A 92 -22.64 5.80 0.91
CA ALA A 92 -23.11 5.51 -0.44
C ALA A 92 -22.17 6.13 -1.48
N THR A 93 -22.27 5.67 -2.74
CA THR A 93 -21.56 6.28 -3.86
C THR A 93 -21.99 7.72 -4.07
N LEU A 94 -21.14 8.52 -4.71
CA LEU A 94 -21.44 9.93 -5.00
C LEU A 94 -22.76 10.09 -5.77
N ALA A 95 -23.03 9.21 -6.73
CA ALA A 95 -24.29 9.24 -7.46
C ALA A 95 -25.48 8.80 -6.60
N GLY A 96 -25.30 7.77 -5.76
CA GLY A 96 -26.33 7.32 -4.82
C GLY A 96 -26.81 8.45 -3.90
N LEU A 97 -25.90 9.31 -3.44
CA LEU A 97 -26.24 10.44 -2.58
C LEU A 97 -26.97 11.58 -3.32
N LEU A 98 -26.86 11.66 -4.64
CA LEU A 98 -27.49 12.71 -5.45
C LEU A 98 -28.90 12.33 -5.95
N ALA A 99 -29.41 11.18 -5.52
CA ALA A 99 -30.74 10.68 -5.89
C ALA A 99 -31.87 11.62 -5.45
N ASP A 100 -31.69 12.35 -4.36
CA ASP A 100 -32.63 13.38 -3.91
C ASP A 100 -32.37 14.72 -4.61
N ASN A 101 -33.45 15.44 -4.95
CA ASN A 101 -33.36 16.88 -5.23
C ASN A 101 -32.96 17.58 -3.90
N HIS A 102 -32.21 18.70 -3.96
CA HIS A 102 -31.67 19.45 -2.80
C HIS A 102 -30.37 18.93 -2.15
N THR A 103 -29.73 17.89 -2.68
CA THR A 103 -28.47 17.39 -2.13
C THR A 103 -27.32 18.40 -2.22
N ARG A 104 -26.64 18.63 -1.09
CA ARG A 104 -25.45 19.49 -0.96
C ARG A 104 -24.32 18.67 -0.33
N ILE A 105 -23.27 18.38 -1.08
CA ILE A 105 -22.18 17.51 -0.65
C ILE A 105 -20.85 18.24 -0.74
N LEU A 106 -20.06 18.12 0.31
CA LEU A 106 -18.65 18.49 0.33
C LEU A 106 -17.81 17.21 0.49
N ILE A 107 -16.95 16.93 -0.49
CA ILE A 107 -16.09 15.74 -0.53
C ILE A 107 -14.67 16.13 -0.16
N ALA A 108 -14.15 15.53 0.90
CA ALA A 108 -12.76 15.63 1.30
C ALA A 108 -11.97 14.36 1.00
N SER A 109 -10.69 14.49 0.74
CA SER A 109 -9.78 13.35 0.60
C SER A 109 -8.34 13.84 0.68
N GLU A 110 -7.42 12.93 0.98
CA GLU A 110 -6.00 13.21 0.79
C GLU A 110 -5.65 13.56 -0.67
N LEU A 111 -4.47 14.13 -0.84
CA LEU A 111 -3.90 14.43 -2.14
C LEU A 111 -3.86 13.17 -3.02
N GLY A 112 -4.23 13.31 -4.29
CA GLY A 112 -4.26 12.16 -5.21
C GLY A 112 -5.41 11.18 -4.97
N GLY A 113 -6.28 11.43 -3.97
CA GLY A 113 -7.40 10.58 -3.59
C GLY A 113 -8.51 10.42 -4.64
N GLY A 114 -8.44 11.07 -5.80
CA GLY A 114 -9.38 10.88 -6.91
C GLY A 114 -10.66 11.73 -6.87
N LYS A 115 -10.67 12.84 -6.11
CA LYS A 115 -11.80 13.79 -6.03
C LYS A 115 -12.20 14.38 -7.38
N THR A 116 -11.25 14.99 -8.09
CA THR A 116 -11.41 15.51 -9.44
C THR A 116 -11.98 14.46 -10.39
N ILE A 117 -11.43 13.24 -10.31
CA ILE A 117 -11.84 12.11 -11.13
C ILE A 117 -13.31 11.73 -10.86
N ALA A 118 -13.73 11.69 -9.59
CA ALA A 118 -15.10 11.38 -9.20
C ALA A 118 -16.11 12.43 -9.69
N ILE A 119 -15.81 13.72 -9.53
CA ILE A 119 -16.67 14.81 -10.05
C ILE A 119 -16.78 14.77 -11.58
N ARG A 120 -15.64 14.58 -12.27
CA ARG A 120 -15.64 14.47 -13.74
C ARG A 120 -16.44 13.28 -14.23
N ARG A 121 -16.34 12.13 -13.55
CA ARG A 121 -17.14 10.94 -13.88
C ARG A 121 -18.63 11.20 -13.72
N LEU A 122 -19.03 11.85 -12.63
CA LEU A 122 -20.41 12.24 -12.39
C LEU A 122 -20.94 13.19 -13.49
N ALA A 123 -20.14 14.18 -13.89
CA ALA A 123 -20.49 15.08 -14.97
C ALA A 123 -20.70 14.35 -16.31
N LEU A 124 -19.80 13.41 -16.65
CA LEU A 124 -19.90 12.59 -17.87
C LEU A 124 -21.15 11.70 -17.86
N ALA A 125 -21.50 11.12 -16.71
CA ALA A 125 -22.72 10.34 -16.58
C ALA A 125 -23.98 11.18 -16.81
N CYS A 126 -24.02 12.40 -16.25
CA CYS A 126 -25.11 13.34 -16.50
C CYS A 126 -25.23 13.69 -18.00
N ILE A 127 -24.09 13.95 -18.67
CA ILE A 127 -24.03 14.22 -20.11
C ILE A 127 -24.52 13.00 -20.91
N GLY A 128 -24.11 11.79 -20.53
CA GLY A 128 -24.52 10.52 -21.13
C GLY A 128 -26.03 10.32 -21.15
N LEU A 129 -26.73 10.73 -20.10
CA LEU A 129 -28.20 10.69 -20.02
C LEU A 129 -28.87 11.63 -21.05
N HIS A 130 -28.24 12.75 -21.39
CA HIS A 130 -28.75 13.69 -22.40
C HIS A 130 -28.37 13.30 -23.84
N SER A 131 -27.27 12.56 -24.02
CA SER A 131 -26.80 12.11 -25.34
C SER A 131 -27.30 10.72 -25.74
N GLY A 132 -27.76 9.91 -24.79
CA GLY A 132 -28.13 8.50 -25.00
C GLY A 132 -26.92 7.57 -25.13
N ASP A 133 -25.76 7.96 -24.56
CA ASP A 133 -24.54 7.15 -24.59
C ASP A 133 -24.61 6.02 -23.56
N GLU A 134 -24.91 4.80 -24.03
CA GLU A 134 -25.04 3.60 -23.19
C GLU A 134 -23.78 3.33 -22.34
N ARG A 135 -22.57 3.66 -22.80
CA ARG A 135 -21.33 3.45 -22.01
C ARG A 135 -21.26 4.36 -20.79
N GLN A 136 -21.80 5.57 -20.92
CA GLN A 136 -21.88 6.54 -19.83
C GLN A 136 -23.05 6.22 -18.89
N MET A 137 -24.12 5.62 -19.42
CA MET A 137 -25.32 5.23 -18.66
C MET A 137 -25.14 3.91 -17.87
N ALA A 138 -24.37 2.95 -18.39
CA ALA A 138 -24.19 1.61 -17.80
C ALA A 138 -23.59 1.62 -16.38
N PHE A 139 -22.93 2.71 -15.99
CA PHE A 139 -22.30 2.87 -14.69
C PHE A 139 -23.31 3.25 -13.59
N PHE A 140 -24.55 3.58 -13.94
CA PHE A 140 -25.58 4.01 -12.99
C PHE A 140 -26.93 3.34 -13.28
N PRO A 141 -27.20 2.16 -12.72
CA PRO A 141 -28.51 1.56 -12.80
C PRO A 141 -29.42 2.27 -11.79
N ARG A 142 -30.18 3.25 -12.30
CA ARG A 142 -31.19 4.09 -11.61
C ARG A 142 -30.63 5.41 -11.08
N MET A 143 -30.75 6.47 -11.88
CA MET A 143 -30.78 7.82 -11.34
C MET A 143 -31.80 8.69 -12.06
N LEU A 144 -32.72 9.24 -11.24
CA LEU A 144 -33.58 10.41 -11.43
C LEU A 144 -34.65 10.33 -12.54
N ASP A 145 -35.87 10.75 -12.19
CA ASP A 145 -36.95 11.01 -13.15
C ASP A 145 -36.55 12.10 -14.19
N SER A 146 -35.46 12.85 -13.95
CA SER A 146 -34.88 13.88 -14.83
C SER A 146 -33.35 14.02 -14.66
N ALA A 147 -32.60 13.97 -15.76
CA ALA A 147 -31.13 14.12 -15.77
C ALA A 147 -30.69 15.57 -15.48
N PRO A 148 -29.84 15.83 -14.47
CA PRO A 148 -29.39 17.17 -14.16
C PRO A 148 -28.41 17.70 -15.21
N ILE A 149 -28.31 19.02 -15.33
CA ILE A 149 -27.40 19.73 -16.21
C ILE A 149 -26.15 20.10 -15.40
N PRO A 150 -24.98 19.50 -15.70
CA PRO A 150 -23.75 19.76 -14.96
C PRO A 150 -23.16 21.13 -15.30
N VAL A 151 -22.82 21.90 -14.27
CA VAL A 151 -22.00 23.12 -14.34
C VAL A 151 -20.71 22.82 -13.56
N VAL A 152 -19.62 22.55 -14.28
CA VAL A 152 -18.33 22.19 -13.68
C VAL A 152 -17.40 23.41 -13.71
N LEU A 153 -17.02 23.87 -12.53
CA LEU A 153 -15.99 24.88 -12.32
C LEU A 153 -14.81 24.23 -11.59
N ASP A 154 -13.59 24.50 -12.02
CA ASP A 154 -12.41 24.16 -11.23
C ASP A 154 -11.87 25.37 -10.46
N SER A 155 -10.86 25.13 -9.63
CA SER A 155 -10.22 26.17 -8.83
C SER A 155 -9.63 27.30 -9.69
N TYR A 156 -9.21 26.99 -10.92
CA TYR A 156 -8.68 27.98 -11.85
C TYR A 156 -9.76 28.91 -12.36
N ASP A 157 -10.87 28.36 -12.86
CA ASP A 157 -11.95 29.13 -13.44
C ASP A 157 -12.42 30.21 -12.48
N ILE A 158 -12.59 29.82 -11.22
CA ILE A 158 -12.99 30.72 -10.15
C ILE A 158 -11.89 31.75 -9.85
N ALA A 159 -10.64 31.33 -9.67
CA ALA A 159 -9.54 32.26 -9.35
C ALA A 159 -9.32 33.29 -10.47
N ARG A 160 -9.41 32.87 -11.74
CA ARG A 160 -9.28 33.72 -12.93
C ARG A 160 -10.41 34.74 -13.00
N ALA A 161 -11.66 34.29 -12.86
CA ALA A 161 -12.82 35.17 -12.84
C ALA A 161 -12.74 36.17 -11.69
N MET A 162 -12.39 35.72 -10.48
CA MET A 162 -12.20 36.60 -9.34
C MET A 162 -11.11 37.64 -9.61
N ALA A 163 -9.96 37.25 -10.15
CA ALA A 163 -8.89 38.19 -10.47
C ALA A 163 -9.28 39.24 -11.52
N ALA A 164 -10.11 38.86 -12.50
CA ALA A 164 -10.58 39.77 -13.55
C ALA A 164 -11.72 40.69 -13.11
N LEU A 165 -12.58 40.23 -12.19
CA LEU A 165 -13.81 40.91 -11.77
C LEU A 165 -13.66 41.70 -10.44
N ASP A 166 -12.55 41.51 -9.73
CA ASP A 166 -12.24 42.20 -8.47
C ASP A 166 -11.94 43.69 -8.70
N VAL A 167 -13.01 44.48 -8.78
CA VAL A 167 -12.98 45.95 -8.90
C VAL A 167 -13.40 46.55 -7.57
N ALA A 168 -12.61 47.50 -7.06
CA ALA A 168 -12.82 48.14 -5.76
C ALA A 168 -14.28 48.59 -5.55
N GLY A 169 -14.98 47.95 -4.60
CA GLY A 169 -16.32 48.34 -4.14
C GLY A 169 -17.51 47.51 -4.65
N ARG A 170 -17.32 46.54 -5.57
CA ARG A 170 -18.40 45.61 -5.99
C ARG A 170 -18.32 44.29 -5.24
N GLN A 171 -19.44 43.86 -4.64
CA GLN A 171 -19.53 42.54 -4.02
C GLN A 171 -19.73 41.47 -5.10
N LEU A 172 -18.71 40.65 -5.36
CA LEU A 172 -18.75 39.60 -6.38
C LEU A 172 -19.67 38.44 -5.96
N GLY A 173 -20.44 37.91 -6.92
CA GLY A 173 -21.29 36.72 -6.78
C GLY A 173 -20.75 35.51 -7.58
N LEU A 174 -21.14 34.29 -7.19
CA LEU A 174 -20.74 33.07 -7.92
C LEU A 174 -21.37 33.01 -9.32
N TRP A 175 -22.50 33.68 -9.53
CA TRP A 175 -23.09 33.83 -10.86
C TRP A 175 -22.21 34.69 -11.79
N ASP A 176 -21.61 35.78 -11.29
CA ASP A 176 -20.67 36.60 -12.07
C ASP A 176 -19.45 35.76 -12.51
N VAL A 177 -18.99 34.85 -11.64
CA VAL A 177 -17.92 33.89 -11.95
C VAL A 177 -18.34 32.91 -13.05
N ILE A 178 -19.52 32.30 -12.94
CA ILE A 178 -20.07 31.40 -13.97
C ILE A 178 -20.21 32.13 -15.30
N GLU A 179 -20.77 33.34 -15.29
CA GLU A 179 -20.97 34.15 -16.48
C GLU A 179 -19.64 34.48 -17.17
N TYR A 180 -18.65 34.93 -16.41
CA TYR A 180 -17.31 35.21 -16.94
C TYR A 180 -16.66 33.96 -17.54
N THR A 181 -16.69 32.82 -16.83
CA THR A 181 -16.10 31.56 -17.32
C THR A 181 -16.81 31.09 -18.59
N PHE A 182 -18.14 31.13 -18.64
CA PHE A 182 -18.89 30.73 -19.84
C PHE A 182 -18.65 31.68 -21.00
N GLN A 183 -18.46 32.98 -20.77
CA GLN A 183 -18.11 33.92 -21.83
C GLN A 183 -16.72 33.63 -22.41
N HIS A 184 -15.73 33.38 -21.54
CA HIS A 184 -14.35 33.08 -21.96
C HIS A 184 -14.24 31.73 -22.67
N ASP A 185 -14.98 30.73 -22.21
CA ASP A 185 -15.00 29.40 -22.83
C ASP A 185 -15.89 29.34 -24.09
N GLY A 186 -16.48 30.46 -24.54
CA GLY A 186 -17.30 30.54 -25.76
C GLY A 186 -18.73 30.00 -25.61
N PHE A 187 -19.21 29.80 -24.39
CA PHE A 187 -20.54 29.28 -24.04
C PHE A 187 -21.55 30.34 -23.60
N ALA A 188 -21.31 31.63 -23.90
CA ALA A 188 -22.22 32.72 -23.52
C ALA A 188 -23.68 32.48 -23.95
N SER A 189 -23.89 31.82 -25.11
CA SER A 189 -25.22 31.49 -25.64
C SER A 189 -25.98 30.39 -24.86
N ALA A 190 -25.29 29.65 -23.98
CA ALA A 190 -25.89 28.64 -23.12
C ALA A 190 -26.34 29.21 -21.77
N LEU A 191 -25.83 30.38 -21.34
CA LEU A 191 -26.11 30.98 -20.03
C LEU A 191 -27.61 31.10 -19.68
N PRO A 192 -28.50 31.57 -20.59
CA PRO A 192 -29.92 31.65 -20.26
C PRO A 192 -30.55 30.27 -19.97
N ALA A 193 -30.12 29.23 -20.70
CA ALA A 193 -30.61 27.86 -20.49
C ALA A 193 -30.08 27.27 -19.18
N ILE A 194 -28.83 27.59 -18.80
CA ILE A 194 -28.24 27.21 -17.52
C ILE A 194 -28.98 27.89 -16.35
N GLU A 195 -29.26 29.19 -16.44
CA GLU A 195 -30.00 29.90 -15.38
C GLU A 195 -31.40 29.30 -15.20
N GLN A 196 -32.08 29.01 -16.30
CA GLN A 196 -33.39 28.36 -16.28
C GLN A 196 -33.33 26.96 -15.64
N ALA A 197 -32.30 26.17 -15.95
CA ALA A 197 -32.10 24.85 -15.36
C ALA A 197 -31.87 24.93 -13.84
N LEU A 198 -31.06 25.89 -13.38
CA LEU A 198 -30.82 26.11 -11.95
C LEU A 198 -32.10 26.51 -11.20
N ARG A 199 -32.92 27.39 -11.80
CA ARG A 199 -34.22 27.79 -11.24
C ARG A 199 -35.24 26.64 -11.22
N ALA A 200 -35.17 25.72 -12.17
CA ALA A 200 -36.05 24.56 -12.26
C ALA A 200 -35.60 23.37 -11.38
N GLY A 201 -34.50 23.50 -10.62
CA GLY A 201 -33.94 22.40 -9.81
C GLY A 201 -33.27 21.29 -10.63
N LEU A 202 -33.01 21.54 -11.92
CA LEU A 202 -32.32 20.63 -12.82
C LEU A 202 -30.82 20.91 -12.90
N GLY A 203 -30.30 21.89 -12.17
CA GLY A 203 -28.87 22.19 -12.14
C GLY A 203 -28.09 21.30 -11.18
N LEU A 204 -26.88 20.90 -11.59
CA LEU A 204 -25.86 20.29 -10.73
C LEU A 204 -24.59 21.15 -10.80
N VAL A 205 -24.31 21.91 -9.75
CA VAL A 205 -23.13 22.77 -9.69
C VAL A 205 -22.00 22.04 -8.98
N MET A 206 -20.88 21.92 -9.66
CA MET A 206 -19.70 21.21 -9.20
C MET A 206 -18.50 22.17 -9.13
N ILE A 207 -17.84 22.22 -7.98
CA ILE A 207 -16.62 23.02 -7.78
C ILE A 207 -15.50 22.07 -7.37
N ASP A 208 -14.45 21.98 -8.18
CA ASP A 208 -13.28 21.16 -7.89
C ASP A 208 -12.14 21.98 -7.26
N GLY A 209 -11.66 21.58 -6.07
CA GLY A 209 -10.49 22.19 -5.42
C GLY A 209 -10.79 23.48 -4.65
N LEU A 210 -11.85 23.50 -3.85
CA LEU A 210 -12.27 24.71 -3.13
C LEU A 210 -11.17 25.27 -2.21
N ASP A 211 -10.41 24.39 -1.55
CA ASP A 211 -9.32 24.77 -0.64
C ASP A 211 -8.19 25.54 -1.33
N GLU A 212 -7.99 25.35 -2.64
CA GLU A 212 -6.94 26.03 -3.41
C GLU A 212 -7.25 27.52 -3.61
N ILE A 213 -8.53 27.89 -3.59
CA ILE A 213 -9.02 29.27 -3.78
C ILE A 213 -9.20 29.98 -2.44
N MET A 214 -9.51 29.23 -1.38
CA MET A 214 -9.77 29.77 -0.04
C MET A 214 -8.53 30.45 0.58
N VAL A 215 -7.31 30.10 0.16
CA VAL A 215 -6.07 30.63 0.74
C VAL A 215 -5.78 32.08 0.32
N GLY A 216 -5.86 33.00 1.28
CA GLY A 216 -5.47 34.41 1.15
C GLY A 216 -6.66 35.37 1.14
N GLU A 217 -6.39 36.67 0.98
CA GLU A 217 -7.42 37.71 1.19
C GLU A 217 -8.65 37.59 0.28
N ARG A 218 -8.42 37.20 -0.98
CA ARG A 218 -9.49 37.02 -1.99
C ARG A 218 -10.38 35.81 -1.68
N GLY A 219 -9.84 34.76 -1.06
CA GLY A 219 -10.57 33.53 -0.73
C GLY A 219 -11.55 33.68 0.43
N ARG A 220 -11.33 34.66 1.33
CA ARG A 220 -12.17 34.88 2.54
C ARG A 220 -13.65 35.11 2.23
N ASN A 221 -13.97 35.68 1.06
CA ASN A 221 -15.35 35.98 0.66
C ASN A 221 -16.04 34.82 -0.09
N LEU A 222 -15.30 33.79 -0.50
CA LEU A 222 -15.83 32.67 -1.29
C LEU A 222 -16.95 31.89 -0.60
N PRO A 223 -16.90 31.58 0.71
CA PRO A 223 -17.99 30.85 1.35
C PRO A 223 -19.28 31.66 1.46
N ALA A 224 -19.17 32.98 1.69
CA ALA A 224 -20.31 33.89 1.66
C ALA A 224 -20.89 34.01 0.24
N MET A 225 -20.03 34.00 -0.79
CA MET A 225 -20.44 33.98 -2.19
C MET A 225 -21.21 32.70 -2.55
N ILE A 226 -20.71 31.54 -2.12
CA ILE A 226 -21.37 30.24 -2.29
C ILE A 226 -22.70 30.20 -1.55
N SER A 227 -22.73 30.65 -0.29
CA SER A 227 -23.95 30.63 0.54
C SER A 227 -25.08 31.45 -0.10
N ARG A 228 -24.77 32.65 -0.61
CA ARG A 228 -25.73 33.49 -1.35
C ARG A 228 -26.22 32.81 -2.63
N PHE A 229 -25.33 32.15 -3.37
CA PHE A 229 -25.70 31.43 -4.59
C PHE A 229 -26.62 30.23 -4.33
N VAL A 230 -26.31 29.44 -3.29
CA VAL A 230 -27.13 28.31 -2.85
C VAL A 230 -28.50 28.80 -2.35
N ALA A 231 -28.56 29.96 -1.70
CA ALA A 231 -29.83 30.58 -1.31
C ALA A 231 -30.67 31.05 -2.50
N ARG A 232 -30.03 31.49 -3.60
CA ARG A 232 -30.71 31.90 -4.85
C ARG A 232 -31.26 30.72 -5.64
N TYR A 233 -30.60 29.56 -5.61
CA TYR A 233 -31.02 28.35 -6.36
C TYR A 233 -31.16 27.12 -5.45
N PRO A 234 -32.05 27.15 -4.44
CA PRO A 234 -32.10 26.14 -3.37
C PRO A 234 -32.50 24.73 -3.82
N ASP A 235 -33.12 24.62 -5.00
CA ASP A 235 -33.63 23.37 -5.55
C ASP A 235 -32.60 22.63 -6.43
N SER A 236 -31.46 23.27 -6.70
CA SER A 236 -30.33 22.66 -7.42
C SER A 236 -29.48 21.77 -6.53
N ARG A 237 -28.67 20.90 -7.16
CA ARG A 237 -27.70 20.04 -6.49
C ARG A 237 -26.32 20.68 -6.47
N TYR A 238 -25.56 20.42 -5.42
CA TYR A 238 -24.22 20.98 -5.23
C TYR A 238 -23.23 19.90 -4.78
N VAL A 239 -22.09 19.80 -5.47
CA VAL A 239 -21.01 18.87 -5.11
C VAL A 239 -19.67 19.61 -5.19
N PHE A 240 -19.06 19.86 -4.04
CA PHE A 240 -17.78 20.54 -3.97
C PHE A 240 -16.70 19.59 -3.45
N THR A 241 -15.46 19.76 -3.89
CA THR A 241 -14.31 19.03 -3.35
C THR A 241 -13.36 19.95 -2.61
N CYS A 242 -12.73 19.40 -1.58
CA CYS A 242 -11.62 20.04 -0.87
C CYS A 242 -10.60 18.99 -0.42
N ARG A 243 -9.38 19.39 -0.06
CA ARG A 243 -8.38 18.46 0.50
C ARG A 243 -8.63 18.13 1.97
N HIS A 244 -8.77 19.15 2.81
CA HIS A 244 -8.95 18.98 4.26
C HIS A 244 -10.15 19.80 4.77
N LEU A 245 -11.04 19.13 5.53
CA LEU A 245 -12.20 19.78 6.15
C LEU A 245 -11.81 20.71 7.31
N SER A 246 -10.63 20.51 7.91
CA SER A 246 -10.13 21.33 9.03
C SER A 246 -9.87 22.78 8.65
N ASN A 247 -9.62 23.06 7.37
CA ASN A 247 -9.33 24.41 6.88
C ASN A 247 -10.59 25.18 6.53
N LEU A 248 -11.73 24.49 6.43
CA LEU A 248 -13.04 25.11 6.29
C LEU A 248 -13.56 25.27 7.70
N SER A 249 -13.72 26.51 8.17
CA SER A 249 -14.49 26.72 9.38
C SER A 249 -15.84 26.03 9.17
N THR A 250 -16.30 25.24 10.14
CA THR A 250 -17.63 24.60 10.12
C THR A 250 -18.74 25.62 9.86
N ALA A 251 -18.46 26.91 10.05
CA ALA A 251 -19.35 28.02 9.74
C ALA A 251 -19.40 28.46 8.27
N SER A 252 -18.46 28.04 7.41
CA SER A 252 -18.28 28.62 6.07
C SER A 252 -19.23 28.05 4.99
N LEU A 253 -19.64 26.78 5.11
CA LEU A 253 -20.54 26.11 4.15
C LEU A 253 -21.73 25.44 4.86
N PHE A 254 -22.41 26.18 5.73
CA PHE A 254 -23.58 25.67 6.45
C PHE A 254 -24.61 25.05 5.50
N GLY A 255 -25.03 23.81 5.83
CA GLY A 255 -26.01 23.05 5.05
C GLY A 255 -25.43 22.09 4.02
N PHE A 256 -24.11 21.95 3.91
CA PHE A 256 -23.46 20.88 3.16
C PHE A 256 -23.27 19.64 4.05
N SER A 257 -23.56 18.47 3.51
CA SER A 257 -23.22 17.19 4.14
C SER A 257 -21.77 16.86 3.83
N HIS A 258 -20.99 16.60 4.88
CA HIS A 258 -19.54 16.39 4.77
C HIS A 258 -19.23 14.91 4.63
N TYR A 259 -18.53 14.59 3.56
CA TYR A 259 -18.12 13.24 3.22
C TYR A 259 -16.62 13.18 2.97
N SER A 260 -16.01 12.05 3.30
CA SER A 260 -14.63 11.73 2.92
C SER A 260 -14.60 10.60 1.91
N LEU A 261 -13.75 10.73 0.91
CA LEU A 261 -13.46 9.70 -0.07
C LEU A 261 -12.33 8.81 0.48
N PRO A 262 -12.60 7.53 0.81
CA PRO A 262 -11.64 6.68 1.50
C PRO A 262 -10.47 6.26 0.58
N PRO A 263 -9.35 5.78 1.16
CA PRO A 263 -8.29 5.10 0.43
C PRO A 263 -8.82 3.92 -0.39
N LEU A 264 -8.08 3.51 -1.42
CA LEU A 264 -8.39 2.34 -2.24
C LEU A 264 -8.28 1.07 -1.42
N GLU A 265 -9.32 0.23 -1.50
CA GLU A 265 -9.29 -1.14 -0.98
C GLU A 265 -8.47 -2.05 -1.91
N ASN A 266 -8.09 -3.23 -1.43
CA ASN A 266 -7.24 -4.16 -2.20
C ASN A 266 -7.87 -4.60 -3.52
N GLU A 267 -9.19 -4.75 -3.59
CA GLU A 267 -9.91 -5.13 -4.81
C GLU A 267 -9.98 -3.96 -5.80
N GLN A 268 -10.19 -2.75 -5.28
CA GLN A 268 -10.21 -1.51 -6.04
C GLN A 268 -8.84 -1.17 -6.62
N LEU A 269 -7.77 -1.43 -5.85
CA LEU A 269 -6.39 -1.27 -6.29
C LEU A 269 -6.07 -2.27 -7.40
N ASP A 270 -6.43 -3.55 -7.26
CA ASP A 270 -6.24 -4.55 -8.32
C ASP A 270 -6.99 -4.15 -9.60
N ALA A 271 -8.24 -3.70 -9.47
CA ALA A 271 -9.03 -3.21 -10.61
C ALA A 271 -8.36 -2.02 -11.29
N LEU A 272 -7.80 -1.08 -10.51
CA LEU A 272 -7.03 0.05 -11.05
C LEU A 272 -5.78 -0.44 -11.80
N ILE A 273 -5.01 -1.36 -11.23
CA ILE A 273 -3.81 -1.92 -11.87
C ILE A 273 -4.17 -2.61 -13.18
N VAL A 274 -5.22 -3.44 -13.18
CA VAL A 274 -5.75 -4.11 -14.38
C VAL A 274 -6.16 -3.10 -15.44
N ALA A 275 -6.83 -2.01 -15.06
CA ALA A 275 -7.27 -0.97 -15.98
C ALA A 275 -6.09 -0.20 -16.60
N TYR A 276 -5.04 0.07 -15.83
CA TYR A 276 -3.87 0.82 -16.30
C TYR A 276 -2.86 -0.03 -17.07
N TYR A 277 -2.79 -1.35 -16.82
CA TYR A 277 -1.76 -2.20 -17.40
C TYR A 277 -1.66 -2.17 -18.94
N PRO A 278 -2.75 -2.30 -19.73
CA PRO A 278 -2.68 -2.27 -21.19
C PRO A 278 -2.11 -0.95 -21.73
N LEU A 279 -2.27 0.12 -20.96
CA LEU A 279 -1.84 1.46 -21.33
C LEU A 279 -0.35 1.69 -21.07
N LEU A 280 0.23 0.89 -20.16
CA LEU A 280 1.64 0.92 -19.78
C LEU A 280 2.49 -0.06 -20.58
N THR A 281 1.87 -1.03 -21.28
CA THR A 281 2.57 -2.03 -22.10
C THR A 281 3.53 -1.42 -23.14
N PRO A 282 3.19 -0.32 -23.84
CA PRO A 282 4.13 0.30 -24.79
C PRO A 282 5.39 0.88 -24.14
N LEU A 283 5.34 1.15 -22.83
CA LEU A 283 6.42 1.75 -22.05
C LEU A 283 7.16 0.72 -21.19
N SER A 284 6.63 -0.50 -21.09
CA SER A 284 7.21 -1.49 -20.20
C SER A 284 8.56 -1.96 -20.73
N ALA A 285 9.65 -1.64 -20.03
CA ALA A 285 10.96 -2.25 -20.25
C ALA A 285 10.96 -3.77 -19.94
N LEU A 286 9.87 -4.24 -19.33
CA LEU A 286 9.66 -5.60 -18.92
C LEU A 286 8.76 -6.32 -19.94
N THR A 287 9.37 -7.12 -20.81
CA THR A 287 8.64 -8.11 -21.62
C THR A 287 8.20 -9.24 -20.69
N PHE A 288 6.95 -9.23 -20.23
CA PHE A 288 6.37 -10.38 -19.56
C PHE A 288 5.79 -11.35 -20.58
N ASP A 289 6.09 -12.64 -20.42
CA ASP A 289 5.55 -13.69 -21.27
C ASP A 289 4.00 -13.78 -21.17
N GLU A 290 3.42 -13.34 -20.03
CA GLU A 290 1.96 -13.28 -19.80
C GLU A 290 1.54 -12.03 -19.00
N PRO A 291 0.58 -11.21 -19.51
CA PRO A 291 -0.01 -10.03 -18.83
C PRO A 291 -0.51 -10.26 -17.40
N GLU A 292 -1.14 -11.40 -17.19
CA GLU A 292 -1.70 -11.78 -15.89
C GLU A 292 -0.62 -12.01 -14.85
N SER A 293 0.57 -12.45 -15.27
CA SER A 293 1.71 -12.69 -14.39
C SER A 293 2.24 -11.37 -13.82
N TYR A 294 2.34 -10.32 -14.65
CA TYR A 294 2.73 -8.98 -14.18
C TYR A 294 1.71 -8.42 -13.20
N THR A 295 0.43 -8.42 -13.58
CA THR A 295 -0.64 -7.87 -12.75
C THR A 295 -0.68 -8.57 -11.39
N ARG A 296 -0.60 -9.91 -11.37
CA ARG A 296 -0.51 -10.68 -10.13
C ARG A 296 0.73 -10.31 -9.31
N ARG A 297 1.88 -10.11 -9.96
CA ARG A 297 3.14 -9.73 -9.29
C ARG A 297 3.07 -8.37 -8.63
N ILE A 298 2.62 -7.33 -9.35
CA ILE A 298 2.56 -5.96 -8.81
C ILE A 298 1.46 -5.82 -7.75
N CYS A 299 0.29 -6.46 -7.95
CA CYS A 299 -0.76 -6.51 -6.93
C CYS A 299 -0.25 -7.22 -5.67
N SER A 300 0.42 -8.36 -5.83
CA SER A 300 1.08 -9.07 -4.71
C SER A 300 2.09 -8.14 -4.03
N SER A 301 2.99 -7.50 -4.79
CA SER A 301 4.03 -6.62 -4.25
C SER A 301 3.48 -5.45 -3.43
N ILE A 302 2.41 -4.80 -3.89
CA ILE A 302 1.79 -3.69 -3.17
C ILE A 302 1.03 -4.20 -1.93
N ARG A 303 0.36 -5.36 -2.01
CA ARG A 303 -0.38 -5.95 -0.88
C ARG A 303 0.53 -6.42 0.24
N THR A 304 1.69 -6.97 -0.09
CA THR A 304 2.63 -7.56 0.88
C THR A 304 3.53 -6.51 1.53
N HIS A 305 3.83 -5.41 0.83
CA HIS A 305 4.65 -4.33 1.36
C HIS A 305 3.80 -3.18 1.89
N GLU A 306 3.62 -3.13 3.21
CA GLU A 306 2.87 -2.06 3.89
C GLU A 306 3.25 -0.65 3.41
N ARG A 307 4.55 -0.38 3.23
CA ARG A 307 5.05 0.91 2.73
C ARG A 307 4.57 1.22 1.30
N LEU A 308 4.60 0.24 0.39
CA LEU A 308 4.08 0.41 -0.96
C LEU A 308 2.56 0.56 -0.93
N ARG A 309 1.88 -0.20 -0.07
CA ARG A 309 0.43 -0.07 0.15
C ARG A 309 0.05 1.33 0.59
N THR A 310 0.79 1.92 1.53
CA THR A 310 0.56 3.30 1.99
C THR A 310 0.74 4.30 0.85
N MET A 311 1.77 4.12 0.00
CA MET A 311 2.00 4.98 -1.16
C MET A 311 0.92 4.81 -2.23
N ALA A 312 0.53 3.57 -2.54
CA ALA A 312 -0.48 3.21 -3.54
C ALA A 312 -1.92 3.28 -3.01
N SER A 313 -2.12 3.72 -1.77
CA SER A 313 -3.42 3.80 -1.11
C SER A 313 -4.37 4.80 -1.77
N ASN A 314 -3.84 5.70 -2.61
CA ASN A 314 -4.63 6.60 -3.43
C ASN A 314 -4.33 6.41 -4.93
N PRO A 315 -5.27 6.76 -5.83
CA PRO A 315 -5.10 6.57 -7.27
C PRO A 315 -3.82 7.17 -7.85
N LEU A 316 -3.42 8.38 -7.42
CA LEU A 316 -2.19 9.01 -7.93
C LEU A 316 -0.96 8.18 -7.57
N GLY A 317 -0.81 7.83 -6.29
CA GLY A 317 0.33 7.04 -5.82
C GLY A 317 0.39 5.65 -6.47
N ALA A 318 -0.77 5.00 -6.68
CA ALA A 318 -0.85 3.73 -7.39
C ALA A 318 -0.35 3.87 -8.84
N VAL A 319 -0.81 4.90 -9.56
CA VAL A 319 -0.37 5.16 -10.95
C VAL A 319 1.11 5.48 -11.03
N VAL A 320 1.66 6.27 -10.10
CA VAL A 320 3.11 6.57 -10.09
C VAL A 320 3.92 5.30 -9.79
N CYS A 321 3.47 4.46 -8.85
CA CYS A 321 4.10 3.15 -8.61
C CYS A 321 4.12 2.28 -9.88
N LEU A 322 2.97 2.18 -10.56
CA LEU A 322 2.84 1.42 -11.81
C LEU A 322 3.80 1.93 -12.90
N LEU A 323 3.87 3.26 -13.09
CA LEU A 323 4.76 3.89 -14.07
C LEU A 323 6.23 3.65 -13.74
N THR A 324 6.61 3.81 -12.47
CA THR A 324 7.98 3.54 -12.00
C THR A 324 8.38 2.09 -12.29
N GLU A 325 7.51 1.13 -11.99
CA GLU A 325 7.81 -0.28 -12.26
C GLU A 325 7.84 -0.59 -13.77
N ALA A 326 6.93 -0.01 -14.57
CA ALA A 326 6.90 -0.18 -16.02
C ALA A 326 8.22 0.27 -16.68
N GLU A 327 8.81 1.37 -16.22
CA GLU A 327 10.10 1.88 -16.73
C GLU A 327 11.32 1.09 -16.23
N GLY A 328 11.12 -0.07 -15.59
CA GLY A 328 12.19 -0.96 -15.16
C GLY A 328 12.82 -0.58 -13.82
N GLN A 329 12.21 0.32 -13.05
CA GLN A 329 12.65 0.63 -11.68
C GLN A 329 11.97 -0.33 -10.68
N PRO A 330 12.69 -1.29 -10.08
CA PRO A 330 12.07 -2.32 -9.26
C PRO A 330 11.46 -1.73 -7.98
N LEU A 331 10.18 -1.99 -7.73
CA LEU A 331 9.56 -1.75 -6.44
C LEU A 331 9.73 -3.00 -5.54
N PRO A 332 10.02 -2.85 -4.24
CA PRO A 332 10.02 -1.62 -3.46
C PRO A 332 11.30 -0.77 -3.46
N SER A 333 12.42 -1.21 -4.04
CA SER A 333 13.72 -0.53 -3.87
C SER A 333 13.79 0.85 -4.56
N ALA A 334 12.93 1.11 -5.53
CA ALA A 334 12.80 2.41 -6.21
C ALA A 334 11.75 3.35 -5.58
N ARG A 335 11.31 3.13 -4.34
CA ARG A 335 10.33 4.01 -3.65
C ARG A 335 10.73 5.50 -3.63
N GLY A 336 12.02 5.81 -3.52
CA GLY A 336 12.52 7.20 -3.62
C GLY A 336 12.16 7.88 -4.95
N VAL A 337 12.19 7.13 -6.06
CA VAL A 337 11.80 7.62 -7.39
C VAL A 337 10.31 7.93 -7.45
N VAL A 338 9.47 7.14 -6.78
CA VAL A 338 8.04 7.42 -6.69
C VAL A 338 7.81 8.75 -5.94
N PHE A 339 8.50 8.97 -4.81
CA PHE A 339 8.37 10.23 -4.06
C PHE A 339 8.84 11.43 -4.86
N THR A 340 10.01 11.37 -5.52
CA THR A 340 10.50 12.50 -6.32
C THR A 340 9.57 12.83 -7.46
N ARG A 341 9.01 11.82 -8.16
CA ARG A 341 7.98 12.03 -9.20
C ARG A 341 6.72 12.66 -8.65
N MET A 342 6.24 12.19 -7.49
CA MET A 342 5.07 12.78 -6.86
C MET A 342 5.30 14.25 -6.50
N ILE A 343 6.47 14.58 -5.96
CA ILE A 343 6.84 15.97 -5.65
C ILE A 343 6.91 16.79 -6.92
N ASP A 344 7.60 16.29 -7.94
CA ASP A 344 7.75 16.98 -9.21
C ASP A 344 6.38 17.26 -9.85
N LEU A 345 5.47 16.28 -9.83
CA LEU A 345 4.10 16.45 -10.29
C LEU A 345 3.31 17.50 -9.53
N LEU A 346 3.46 17.54 -8.21
CA LEU A 346 2.78 18.55 -7.39
C LEU A 346 3.33 19.94 -7.65
N LEU A 347 4.60 20.03 -8.02
CA LEU A 347 5.28 21.27 -8.28
C LEU A 347 5.13 21.75 -9.74
N GLU A 348 5.00 20.85 -10.73
CA GLU A 348 4.96 21.17 -12.18
C GLU A 348 3.56 21.09 -12.81
N ARG A 349 2.70 20.15 -12.40
CA ARG A 349 1.47 19.79 -13.17
C ARG A 349 0.44 20.91 -13.27
N TRP A 350 0.57 21.96 -12.47
CA TRP A 350 -0.28 23.16 -12.56
C TRP A 350 0.28 24.28 -13.43
N GLU A 351 1.55 24.16 -13.88
CA GLU A 351 2.19 25.09 -14.81
C GLU A 351 1.82 24.79 -16.28
N GLN A 352 1.62 23.51 -16.64
CA GLN A 352 1.43 23.10 -18.05
C GLN A 352 -0.02 23.13 -18.57
N ARG A 353 -1.05 23.10 -17.72
CA ARG A 353 -2.47 23.15 -18.18
C ARG A 353 -2.93 24.54 -18.67
N ARG A 354 -2.08 25.58 -18.64
CA ARG A 354 -2.46 26.99 -18.79
C ARG A 354 -1.65 27.76 -19.84
N SER A 355 -1.46 27.19 -21.02
CA SER A 355 -0.65 27.81 -22.08
C SER A 355 -1.27 29.02 -22.81
N GLU A 356 -2.26 29.72 -22.25
CA GLU A 356 -2.71 30.99 -22.85
C GLU A 356 -2.70 32.19 -21.89
N GLU A 357 -2.84 32.05 -20.56
CA GLU A 357 -2.72 33.19 -19.62
C GLU A 357 -2.16 32.80 -18.23
N ALA A 358 -0.87 33.09 -18.06
CA ALA A 358 -0.15 33.57 -16.86
C ALA A 358 -0.39 32.91 -15.48
N ILE A 359 0.26 31.77 -15.22
CA ILE A 359 1.00 31.62 -13.95
C ILE A 359 2.45 31.36 -14.35
N ALA A 360 3.32 32.30 -14.01
CA ALA A 360 4.75 32.16 -14.26
C ALA A 360 5.27 30.98 -13.41
N PRO A 361 6.14 30.09 -13.94
CA PRO A 361 6.76 29.01 -13.18
C PRO A 361 7.23 29.45 -11.78
N LEU A 362 7.21 28.58 -10.76
CA LEU A 362 7.58 28.93 -9.37
C LEU A 362 8.87 29.77 -9.31
N ALA A 363 9.86 29.40 -10.11
CA ALA A 363 11.12 30.12 -10.27
C ALA A 363 10.93 31.57 -10.75
N SER A 364 10.10 31.81 -11.76
CA SER A 364 9.81 33.15 -12.27
C SER A 364 8.84 33.94 -11.39
N MET A 365 7.91 33.29 -10.69
CA MET A 365 6.99 33.93 -9.74
C MET A 365 7.76 34.52 -8.55
N LEU A 366 8.73 33.77 -8.03
CA LEU A 366 9.56 34.20 -6.91
C LEU A 366 10.82 34.96 -7.35
N ASP A 367 11.09 35.00 -8.66
CA ASP A 367 12.32 35.49 -9.29
C ASP A 367 13.58 34.83 -8.65
N VAL A 368 13.54 33.50 -8.59
CA VAL A 368 14.60 32.59 -8.11
C VAL A 368 14.81 31.48 -9.16
N GLU A 369 15.66 31.73 -10.16
CA GLU A 369 15.92 30.82 -11.29
C GLU A 369 16.31 29.39 -10.87
N GLN A 370 16.99 29.25 -9.74
CA GLN A 370 17.44 27.97 -9.20
C GLN A 370 16.27 27.01 -8.95
N LEU A 371 15.09 27.52 -8.59
CA LEU A 371 13.89 26.72 -8.33
C LEU A 371 13.32 26.07 -9.60
N ALA A 372 13.85 26.36 -10.80
CA ALA A 372 13.52 25.60 -12.00
C ALA A 372 14.02 24.15 -11.93
N ARG A 373 15.02 23.86 -11.10
CA ARG A 373 15.59 22.51 -10.93
C ARG A 373 14.87 21.77 -9.80
N LEU A 374 14.44 20.53 -10.05
CA LEU A 374 13.78 19.69 -9.03
C LEU A 374 14.63 19.57 -7.75
N GLU A 375 15.94 19.34 -7.88
CA GLU A 375 16.84 19.22 -6.73
C GLU A 375 16.84 20.47 -5.83
N MET A 376 16.71 21.66 -6.40
CA MET A 376 16.64 22.90 -5.63
C MET A 376 15.28 23.04 -4.94
N ARG A 377 14.19 22.63 -5.61
CA ARG A 377 12.85 22.58 -4.99
C ARG A 377 12.81 21.59 -3.82
N LEU A 378 13.49 20.44 -3.94
CA LEU A 378 13.64 19.48 -2.84
C LEU A 378 14.48 20.04 -1.70
N ALA A 379 15.64 20.65 -2.00
CA ALA A 379 16.52 21.27 -1.00
C ALA A 379 15.83 22.40 -0.21
N LEU A 380 14.86 23.09 -0.83
CA LEU A 380 14.03 24.09 -0.15
C LEU A 380 13.13 23.48 0.93
N LEU A 381 12.54 22.31 0.67
CA LEU A 381 11.54 21.68 1.53
C LEU A 381 12.14 20.74 2.58
N GLN A 382 13.33 20.22 2.32
CA GLN A 382 14.05 19.28 3.17
C GLN A 382 14.21 19.76 4.63
N PRO A 383 14.76 20.96 4.92
CA PRO A 383 14.95 21.40 6.30
C PRO A 383 13.62 21.57 7.05
N LEU A 384 12.61 22.09 6.36
CA LEU A 384 11.27 22.25 6.92
C LEU A 384 10.63 20.91 7.30
N ALA A 385 10.76 19.90 6.42
CA ALA A 385 10.26 18.56 6.70
C ALA A 385 10.97 17.90 7.89
N LEU A 386 12.29 18.07 8.00
CA LEU A 386 13.06 17.58 9.15
C LEU A 386 12.66 18.28 10.45
N ALA A 387 12.48 19.59 10.42
CA ALA A 387 12.01 20.36 11.57
C ALA A 387 10.65 19.86 12.07
N LEU A 388 9.70 19.62 11.15
CA LEU A 388 8.41 19.02 11.47
C LEU A 388 8.52 17.59 12.01
N GLN A 389 9.45 16.79 11.51
CA GLN A 389 9.67 15.41 11.97
C GLN A 389 10.29 15.35 13.37
N LEU A 390 11.12 16.34 13.74
CA LEU A 390 11.76 16.45 15.06
C LEU A 390 10.80 16.90 16.18
N ARG A 391 9.59 17.33 15.83
CA ARG A 391 8.60 17.83 16.78
C ARG A 391 8.19 16.76 17.80
N PRO A 392 8.19 17.06 19.11
CA PRO A 392 7.82 16.10 20.15
C PRO A 392 6.30 15.83 20.20
N ASP A 393 5.48 16.79 19.76
CA ASP A 393 4.02 16.70 19.63
C ASP A 393 3.54 15.83 18.45
N LEU A 394 4.47 15.37 17.61
CA LEU A 394 4.17 14.44 16.53
C LEU A 394 3.71 13.09 17.11
N SER A 395 2.41 12.82 17.04
CA SER A 395 1.79 11.60 17.57
C SER A 395 0.86 10.95 16.54
N GLY A 396 1.07 9.65 16.29
CA GLY A 396 0.20 8.83 15.43
C GLY A 396 -0.02 9.44 14.04
N ASP A 397 -1.29 9.68 13.72
CA ASP A 397 -1.76 10.16 12.40
C ASP A 397 -1.94 11.69 12.32
N MET A 398 -1.79 12.42 13.44
CA MET A 398 -1.91 13.88 13.42
C MET A 398 -0.58 14.51 13.02
N PRO A 399 -0.55 15.38 11.99
CA PRO A 399 0.68 16.01 11.56
C PRO A 399 1.12 17.04 12.59
N ALA A 400 2.42 17.07 12.89
CA ALA A 400 3.00 18.15 13.69
C ALA A 400 2.83 19.50 12.96
N THR A 401 2.71 20.58 13.74
CA THR A 401 2.45 21.92 13.23
C THR A 401 3.46 22.94 13.72
N MET A 402 3.78 23.95 12.91
CA MET A 402 4.67 25.06 13.27
C MET A 402 4.06 26.41 12.90
N ARG A 403 4.27 27.44 13.70
CA ARG A 403 3.83 28.81 13.40
C ARG A 403 4.81 29.50 12.46
N TYR A 404 4.36 30.58 11.82
CA TYR A 404 5.20 31.37 10.92
C TYR A 404 6.60 31.71 11.50
N PRO A 405 6.75 32.19 12.77
CA PRO A 405 8.08 32.49 13.32
C PRO A 405 8.99 31.28 13.49
N GLU A 406 8.43 30.07 13.53
CA GLU A 406 9.19 28.82 13.60
C GLU A 406 9.55 28.30 12.19
N VAL A 407 8.69 28.54 11.20
CA VAL A 407 8.87 28.10 9.80
C VAL A 407 9.83 29.02 9.02
N GLU A 408 9.71 30.33 9.24
CA GLU A 408 10.44 31.37 8.51
C GLU A 408 11.96 31.19 8.54
N PRO A 409 12.61 30.89 9.69
CA PRO A 409 14.07 30.69 9.74
C PRO A 409 14.57 29.57 8.82
N TRP A 410 13.84 28.45 8.73
CA TRP A 410 14.23 27.31 7.89
C TRP A 410 14.17 27.65 6.41
N LEU A 411 13.08 28.27 5.96
CA LEU A 411 12.92 28.65 4.56
C LEU A 411 13.90 29.75 4.17
N ARG A 412 14.16 30.69 5.07
CA ARG A 412 15.12 31.77 4.86
C ARG A 412 16.54 31.26 4.67
N GLU A 413 17.00 30.35 5.52
CA GLU A 413 18.32 29.73 5.39
C GLU A 413 18.48 29.01 4.04
N SER A 414 17.48 28.20 3.66
CA SER A 414 17.47 27.55 2.35
C SER A 414 17.52 28.55 1.19
N LEU A 415 16.74 29.63 1.24
CA LEU A 415 16.71 30.66 0.19
C LEU A 415 18.02 31.45 0.11
N MET A 416 18.67 31.72 1.24
CA MET A 416 19.99 32.36 1.28
C MET A 416 21.06 31.49 0.62
N HIS A 417 21.02 30.17 0.82
CA HIS A 417 21.91 29.24 0.11
C HIS A 417 21.67 29.23 -1.41
N MET A 418 20.47 29.62 -1.86
CA MET A 418 20.14 29.81 -3.28
C MET A 418 20.50 31.20 -3.82
N GLY A 419 21.13 32.06 -3.00
CA GLY A 419 21.55 33.41 -3.39
C GLY A 419 20.47 34.48 -3.26
N VAL A 420 19.35 34.18 -2.58
CA VAL A 420 18.31 35.18 -2.30
C VAL A 420 18.74 36.05 -1.12
N GLU A 421 18.69 37.37 -1.30
CA GLU A 421 19.01 38.32 -0.23
C GLU A 421 18.04 38.17 0.95
N TRP A 422 18.57 38.23 2.19
CA TRP A 422 17.80 38.11 3.43
C TRP A 422 16.50 38.92 3.44
N ARG A 423 16.56 40.23 3.16
CA ARG A 423 15.39 41.12 3.30
C ARG A 423 14.30 40.73 2.31
N ARG A 424 14.71 40.53 1.05
CA ARG A 424 13.83 40.04 -0.01
C ARG A 424 13.22 38.67 0.33
N ALA A 425 14.01 37.76 0.92
CA ALA A 425 13.52 36.44 1.32
C ALA A 425 12.37 36.55 2.32
N VAL A 426 12.56 37.34 3.39
CA VAL A 426 11.58 37.49 4.47
C VAL A 426 10.35 38.30 4.05
N GLU A 427 10.56 39.45 3.40
CA GLU A 427 9.48 40.41 3.11
C GLU A 427 8.63 40.00 1.91
N HIS A 428 9.20 39.25 0.95
CA HIS A 428 8.54 39.01 -0.33
C HIS A 428 8.47 37.53 -0.71
N VAL A 429 9.56 36.76 -0.60
CA VAL A 429 9.62 35.39 -1.15
C VAL A 429 8.92 34.38 -0.24
N ILE A 430 9.21 34.37 1.06
CA ILE A 430 8.66 33.38 2.01
C ILE A 430 7.13 33.45 2.10
N PRO A 431 6.48 34.62 2.23
CA PRO A 431 5.01 34.69 2.26
C PRO A 431 4.36 34.13 1.00
N GLN A 432 4.90 34.47 -0.18
CA GLN A 432 4.42 33.97 -1.47
C GLN A 432 4.64 32.45 -1.61
N LEU A 433 5.82 31.98 -1.20
CA LEU A 433 6.16 30.56 -1.20
C LEU A 433 5.24 29.76 -0.29
N LEU A 434 4.98 30.21 0.94
CA LEU A 434 4.08 29.52 1.87
C LEU A 434 2.65 29.45 1.34
N GLN A 435 2.16 30.56 0.78
CA GLN A 435 0.86 30.58 0.12
C GLN A 435 0.81 29.60 -1.06
N TRP A 436 1.87 29.57 -1.87
CA TRP A 436 1.98 28.67 -3.00
C TRP A 436 2.02 27.20 -2.56
N LEU A 437 2.83 26.85 -1.56
CA LEU A 437 2.91 25.50 -1.00
C LEU A 437 1.59 25.03 -0.38
N CYS A 438 0.85 25.95 0.27
CA CYS A 438 -0.49 25.67 0.80
C CYS A 438 -1.50 25.40 -0.31
N ARG A 439 -1.51 26.23 -1.37
CA ARG A 439 -2.37 26.03 -2.54
C ARG A 439 -2.10 24.70 -3.25
N HIS A 440 -0.83 24.27 -3.27
CA HIS A 440 -0.43 23.01 -3.89
C HIS A 440 -0.50 21.83 -2.91
N GLY A 441 -0.92 22.07 -1.66
CA GLY A 441 -1.13 21.10 -0.57
C GLY A 441 0.10 20.29 -0.18
N LEU A 442 1.29 20.84 -0.43
CA LEU A 442 2.53 20.40 0.20
C LEU A 442 2.58 20.84 1.66
N LEU A 443 1.92 21.96 1.97
CA LEU A 443 1.63 22.40 3.32
C LEU A 443 0.11 22.54 3.50
N ALA A 444 -0.36 22.35 4.72
CA ALA A 444 -1.68 22.73 5.16
C ALA A 444 -1.53 23.87 6.19
N THR A 445 -2.44 24.83 6.17
CA THR A 445 -2.48 25.89 7.17
C THR A 445 -3.84 26.02 7.80
N ASN A 446 -3.88 26.28 9.11
CA ASN A 446 -5.11 26.62 9.81
C ASN A 446 -5.23 28.15 9.92
N GLU A 447 -6.22 28.73 9.24
CA GLU A 447 -6.46 30.18 9.22
C GLU A 447 -6.69 30.78 10.61
N SER A 448 -7.20 29.98 11.56
CA SER A 448 -7.46 30.45 12.93
C SER A 448 -6.22 30.48 13.82
N SER A 449 -5.24 29.60 13.58
CA SER A 449 -4.04 29.46 14.42
C SER A 449 -2.73 29.87 13.75
N SER A 450 -2.73 30.17 12.43
CA SER A 450 -1.55 30.51 11.63
C SER A 450 -0.43 29.47 11.74
N GLU A 451 -0.84 28.21 11.83
CA GLU A 451 0.04 27.05 11.94
C GLU A 451 0.14 26.33 10.60
N TYR A 452 1.31 25.77 10.31
CA TYR A 452 1.66 25.05 9.09
C TYR A 452 2.02 23.60 9.41
N ALA A 453 1.50 22.68 8.61
CA ALA A 453 1.76 21.25 8.73
C ALA A 453 2.07 20.66 7.35
N MET A 454 2.87 19.60 7.29
CA MET A 454 3.01 18.79 6.08
C MET A 454 2.06 17.58 6.20
N PRO A 455 0.90 17.59 5.50
CA PRO A 455 -0.16 16.62 5.74
C PRO A 455 0.20 15.21 5.28
N TRP A 456 1.12 15.10 4.31
CA TRP A 456 1.45 13.83 3.69
C TRP A 456 2.65 13.17 4.39
N ARG A 457 2.35 12.23 5.30
CA ARG A 457 3.34 11.60 6.21
C ARG A 457 4.53 11.00 5.47
N SER A 458 4.28 10.14 4.48
CA SER A 458 5.37 9.44 3.77
C SER A 458 6.28 10.40 3.01
N LEU A 459 5.74 11.50 2.48
CA LEU A 459 6.53 12.55 1.85
C LEU A 459 7.33 13.37 2.87
N ARG A 460 6.74 13.68 4.04
CA ARG A 460 7.48 14.31 5.14
C ARG A 460 8.65 13.44 5.59
N GLU A 461 8.41 12.14 5.78
CA GLU A 461 9.44 11.17 6.16
C GLU A 461 10.54 11.09 5.10
N TYR A 462 10.21 11.10 3.81
CA TYR A 462 11.18 11.13 2.70
C TYR A 462 12.02 12.41 2.65
N LEU A 463 11.40 13.58 2.73
CA LEU A 463 12.12 14.85 2.73
C LEU A 463 12.98 15.03 3.99
N ALA A 464 12.47 14.62 5.15
CA ALA A 464 13.22 14.59 6.40
C ALA A 464 14.41 13.64 6.32
N ALA A 465 14.26 12.48 5.67
CA ALA A 465 15.33 11.52 5.46
C ALA A 465 16.47 12.10 4.62
N ARG A 466 16.15 12.79 3.51
CA ARG A 466 17.14 13.49 2.68
C ARG A 466 17.87 14.59 3.45
N ALA A 467 17.12 15.39 4.22
CA ALA A 467 17.68 16.44 5.06
C ALA A 467 18.62 15.87 6.13
N LEU A 468 18.22 14.78 6.78
CA LEU A 468 19.00 14.08 7.80
C LEU A 468 20.28 13.49 7.19
N ALA A 469 20.18 12.80 6.05
CA ALA A 469 21.30 12.24 5.30
C ALA A 469 22.34 13.28 4.87
N ALA A 470 21.93 14.54 4.64
CA ALA A 470 22.84 15.62 4.27
C ALA A 470 23.67 16.17 5.44
N GLN A 471 23.38 15.79 6.69
CA GLN A 471 24.07 16.31 7.87
C GLN A 471 25.41 15.62 8.12
N GLN A 472 26.42 16.37 8.54
CA GLN A 472 27.76 15.84 8.83
C GLN A 472 27.78 14.88 10.03
N ASP A 473 26.91 15.12 11.01
CA ASP A 473 26.72 14.31 12.21
C ASP A 473 25.64 13.22 12.03
N PHE A 474 25.29 12.88 10.78
CA PHE A 474 24.26 11.88 10.48
C PHE A 474 24.39 10.60 11.32
N PRO A 475 25.55 9.91 11.40
CA PRO A 475 25.61 8.59 12.04
C PRO A 475 25.20 8.63 13.52
N THR A 476 25.74 9.59 14.29
CA THR A 476 25.46 9.72 15.72
C THR A 476 24.04 10.19 15.97
N ARG A 477 23.56 11.15 15.17
CA ARG A 477 22.18 11.65 15.26
C ARG A 477 21.16 10.58 14.90
N ALA A 478 21.38 9.86 13.81
CA ALA A 478 20.52 8.75 13.37
C ALA A 478 20.48 7.63 14.41
N HIS A 479 21.61 7.28 15.01
CA HIS A 479 21.65 6.29 16.09
C HIS A 479 20.84 6.71 17.31
N SER A 480 20.90 7.99 17.71
CA SER A 480 20.07 8.52 18.80
C SER A 480 18.58 8.47 18.47
N LEU A 481 18.20 8.81 17.23
CA LEU A 481 16.80 8.80 16.77
C LEU A 481 16.24 7.38 16.61
N ALA A 482 17.11 6.38 16.38
CA ALA A 482 16.71 4.97 16.31
C ALA A 482 16.06 4.46 17.61
N ALA A 483 16.22 5.17 18.74
CA ALA A 483 15.52 4.93 20.00
C ALA A 483 13.99 4.93 19.85
N GLU A 484 13.48 5.67 18.89
CA GLU A 484 12.07 5.96 18.74
C GLU A 484 11.50 5.28 17.49
N PRO A 485 10.50 4.39 17.60
CA PRO A 485 9.95 3.63 16.46
C PRO A 485 9.47 4.50 15.29
N ARG A 486 9.03 5.74 15.55
CA ARG A 486 8.57 6.69 14.53
C ARG A 486 9.65 7.10 13.52
N TRP A 487 10.93 6.96 13.86
CA TRP A 487 12.05 7.32 12.99
C TRP A 487 12.47 6.20 12.06
N ARG A 488 12.01 4.97 12.28
CA ARG A 488 12.44 3.80 11.52
C ARG A 488 12.35 4.00 10.01
N GLU A 489 11.24 4.53 9.51
CA GLU A 489 11.07 4.75 8.06
C GLU A 489 12.01 5.83 7.53
N THR A 490 12.08 6.97 8.23
CA THR A 490 12.98 8.08 7.88
C THR A 490 14.44 7.64 7.85
N LEU A 491 14.87 6.79 8.78
CA LEU A 491 16.25 6.28 8.82
C LEU A 491 16.56 5.35 7.64
N LEU A 492 15.61 4.48 7.26
CA LEU A 492 15.80 3.58 6.12
C LEU A 492 15.84 4.35 4.80
N LEU A 493 14.98 5.36 4.64
CA LEU A 493 15.03 6.28 3.50
C LEU A 493 16.35 7.06 3.51
N ALA A 494 16.87 7.47 4.67
CA ALA A 494 18.12 8.23 4.74
C ALA A 494 19.34 7.38 4.35
N VAL A 495 19.40 6.13 4.82
CA VAL A 495 20.44 5.17 4.42
C VAL A 495 20.39 4.90 2.92
N ARG A 496 19.19 4.76 2.35
CA ARG A 496 18.99 4.60 0.91
C ARG A 496 19.53 5.79 0.12
N GLU A 497 19.23 7.01 0.56
CA GLU A 497 19.73 8.24 -0.07
C GLU A 497 21.25 8.35 0.01
N LEU A 498 21.85 8.00 1.15
CA LEU A 498 23.31 7.95 1.31
C LEU A 498 23.98 6.93 0.38
N ALA A 499 23.32 5.80 0.12
CA ALA A 499 23.81 4.74 -0.76
C ALA A 499 23.83 5.17 -2.24
N LEU A 500 22.93 6.07 -2.66
CA LEU A 500 22.88 6.61 -4.03
C LEU A 500 23.93 7.71 -4.29
N GLY A 501 24.52 8.29 -3.25
CA GLY A 501 25.49 9.39 -3.35
C GLY A 501 26.87 9.06 -2.76
N ALA A 502 27.61 10.09 -2.36
CA ALA A 502 28.92 9.96 -1.70
C ALA A 502 28.83 9.58 -0.20
N GLY A 503 27.63 9.25 0.29
CA GLY A 503 27.30 9.07 1.70
C GLY A 503 27.60 7.68 2.29
N VAL A 504 28.23 6.80 1.51
CA VAL A 504 28.49 5.40 1.87
C VAL A 504 29.18 5.23 3.24
N TYR A 505 30.14 6.09 3.56
CA TYR A 505 30.85 6.03 4.84
C TYR A 505 29.91 6.32 6.02
N ALA A 506 29.04 7.32 5.91
CA ALA A 506 28.09 7.68 6.97
C ALA A 506 27.05 6.57 7.22
N ALA A 507 26.57 5.93 6.15
CA ALA A 507 25.67 4.77 6.27
C ALA A 507 26.35 3.59 7.00
N ARG A 508 27.62 3.30 6.68
CA ARG A 508 28.41 2.26 7.35
C ARG A 508 28.65 2.56 8.81
N GLU A 509 28.96 3.80 9.14
CA GLU A 509 29.19 4.22 10.52
C GLU A 509 27.91 4.08 11.35
N LEU A 510 26.74 4.43 10.80
CA LEU A 510 25.46 4.16 11.45
C LEU A 510 25.24 2.67 11.73
N LEU A 511 25.53 1.79 10.76
CA LEU A 511 25.42 0.34 10.95
C LEU A 511 26.30 -0.15 12.10
N ARG A 512 27.53 0.38 12.22
CA ARG A 512 28.44 0.05 13.33
C ARG A 512 27.90 0.53 14.67
N LEU A 513 27.42 1.77 14.76
CA LEU A 513 26.83 2.31 16.00
C LEU A 513 25.63 1.49 16.47
N LEU A 514 24.75 1.07 15.55
CA LEU A 514 23.63 0.19 15.87
C LEU A 514 24.12 -1.17 16.43
N LEU A 515 25.14 -1.76 15.81
CA LEU A 515 25.70 -3.05 16.25
C LEU A 515 26.50 -2.98 17.56
N GLU A 516 27.18 -1.87 17.84
CA GLU A 516 27.88 -1.62 19.10
C GLU A 516 26.92 -1.60 20.29
N SER A 517 25.80 -0.89 20.15
CA SER A 517 24.76 -0.82 21.19
C SER A 517 24.09 -2.17 21.48
N ALA A 518 24.14 -3.10 20.52
CA ALA A 518 23.44 -4.38 20.56
C ALA A 518 24.23 -5.52 21.26
N GLN A 519 25.30 -5.23 22.01
CA GLN A 519 26.12 -6.24 22.69
C GLN A 519 25.46 -6.92 23.92
N HIS A 520 24.30 -6.44 24.37
CA HIS A 520 23.58 -6.98 25.54
C HIS A 520 22.20 -7.51 25.12
N SER A 521 21.72 -8.64 25.66
CA SER A 521 20.41 -9.25 25.38
C SER A 521 19.21 -8.44 25.92
N SER A 522 19.08 -7.19 25.46
CA SER A 522 18.02 -6.24 25.79
C SER A 522 17.06 -6.07 24.62
N GLU A 523 15.82 -5.63 24.87
CA GLU A 523 14.87 -5.24 23.81
C GLU A 523 15.48 -4.23 22.84
N ARG A 524 16.32 -3.32 23.35
CA ARG A 524 17.03 -2.33 22.54
C ARG A 524 17.98 -2.98 21.53
N ALA A 525 18.75 -3.97 21.96
CA ALA A 525 19.70 -4.66 21.09
C ALA A 525 19.00 -5.46 19.97
N VAL A 526 17.85 -6.06 20.27
CA VAL A 526 17.01 -6.71 19.26
C VAL A 526 16.53 -5.69 18.24
N SER A 527 15.96 -4.57 18.69
CA SER A 527 15.50 -3.50 17.81
C SER A 527 16.61 -2.94 16.93
N ASP A 528 17.79 -2.65 17.49
CA ASP A 528 18.92 -2.08 16.75
C ASP A 528 19.52 -3.09 15.76
N THR A 529 19.59 -4.38 16.11
CA THR A 529 20.02 -5.44 15.18
C THR A 529 19.04 -5.58 14.00
N LEU A 530 17.73 -5.58 14.28
CA LEU A 530 16.70 -5.65 13.23
C LEU A 530 16.74 -4.41 12.31
N LEU A 531 16.93 -3.21 12.88
CA LEU A 531 17.08 -1.99 12.10
C LEU A 531 18.36 -1.99 11.27
N ALA A 532 19.49 -2.43 11.83
CA ALA A 532 20.76 -2.53 11.11
C ALA A 532 20.67 -3.50 9.92
N ALA A 533 20.01 -4.64 10.09
CA ALA A 533 19.75 -5.58 8.98
C ALA A 533 18.90 -4.94 7.86
N GLU A 534 17.86 -4.18 8.22
CA GLU A 534 17.04 -3.47 7.24
C GLU A 534 17.80 -2.36 6.51
N CYS A 535 18.61 -1.61 7.24
CA CYS A 535 19.51 -0.61 6.66
C CYS A 535 20.50 -1.26 5.67
N LEU A 536 21.07 -2.43 6.01
CA LEU A 536 21.98 -3.14 5.12
C LEU A 536 21.27 -3.61 3.84
N ILE A 537 20.02 -4.09 3.92
CA ILE A 537 19.24 -4.50 2.74
C ILE A 537 18.95 -3.30 1.81
N GLU A 538 18.57 -2.14 2.39
CA GLU A 538 18.37 -0.91 1.60
C GLU A 538 19.69 -0.41 0.97
N PHE A 539 20.83 -0.71 1.61
CA PHE A 539 22.18 -0.34 1.17
C PHE A 539 22.76 -1.27 0.07
N GLU A 540 22.65 -2.60 0.23
CA GLU A 540 23.23 -3.60 -0.69
C GLU A 540 22.65 -3.56 -2.11
N SER A 541 21.44 -3.05 -2.28
CA SER A 541 20.82 -2.94 -3.60
C SER A 541 21.50 -1.91 -4.54
N ILE A 542 22.61 -1.29 -4.12
CA ILE A 542 23.45 -0.36 -4.91
C ILE A 542 24.97 -0.76 -4.91
N GLY A 543 25.43 -1.80 -4.20
CA GLY A 543 26.86 -2.14 -4.17
C GLY A 543 27.27 -3.38 -3.35
N THR A 544 28.57 -3.71 -3.33
CA THR A 544 29.11 -4.92 -2.66
C THR A 544 29.07 -4.82 -1.13
N PRO A 545 28.56 -5.86 -0.43
CA PRO A 545 28.47 -5.84 1.03
C PRO A 545 29.81 -5.77 1.74
N GLU A 546 29.86 -5.04 2.86
CA GLU A 546 30.92 -5.21 3.85
C GLU A 546 30.76 -6.58 4.50
N ARG A 547 31.53 -7.56 4.00
CA ARG A 547 31.46 -8.98 4.43
C ARG A 547 31.49 -9.17 5.95
N ALA A 548 32.18 -8.28 6.68
CA ALA A 548 32.26 -8.33 8.14
C ALA A 548 30.93 -7.98 8.82
N ILE A 549 30.31 -6.85 8.43
CA ILE A 549 28.99 -6.43 8.96
C ILE A 549 27.93 -7.45 8.60
N LEU A 550 27.95 -7.96 7.37
CA LEU A 550 27.02 -8.99 6.92
C LEU A 550 27.12 -10.26 7.78
N ALA A 551 28.34 -10.77 8.00
CA ALA A 551 28.55 -11.98 8.80
C ALA A 551 28.09 -11.79 10.26
N GLU A 552 28.40 -10.63 10.86
CA GLU A 552 27.97 -10.30 12.22
C GLU A 552 26.44 -10.20 12.33
N LEU A 553 25.78 -9.56 11.37
CA LEU A 553 24.31 -9.50 11.32
C LEU A 553 23.68 -10.88 11.15
N GLN A 554 24.22 -11.72 10.24
CA GLN A 554 23.74 -13.08 10.04
C GLN A 554 23.83 -13.93 11.33
N GLU A 555 24.89 -13.74 12.12
CA GLU A 555 25.06 -14.40 13.42
C GLU A 555 24.02 -13.90 14.44
N ARG A 556 23.94 -12.57 14.64
CA ARG A 556 23.01 -11.97 15.62
C ARG A 556 21.54 -12.25 15.29
N LEU A 557 21.15 -12.24 14.03
CA LEU A 557 19.79 -12.58 13.60
C LEU A 557 19.45 -14.06 13.91
N GLN A 558 20.40 -14.99 13.73
CA GLN A 558 20.20 -16.39 14.12
C GLN A 558 20.04 -16.53 15.64
N ASP A 559 20.79 -15.76 16.42
CA ASP A 559 20.67 -15.78 17.88
C ASP A 559 19.32 -15.25 18.35
N ILE A 560 18.84 -14.14 17.77
CA ILE A 560 17.49 -13.61 18.01
C ILE A 560 16.43 -14.69 17.71
N MET A 561 16.57 -15.45 16.62
CA MET A 561 15.64 -16.55 16.28
C MET A 561 15.65 -17.69 17.30
N ARG A 562 16.72 -17.87 18.09
CA ARG A 562 16.86 -18.93 19.09
C ARG A 562 16.39 -18.51 20.49
N MET A 563 16.37 -17.21 20.77
CA MET A 563 15.94 -16.64 22.06
C MET A 563 14.43 -16.82 22.29
N ARG A 564 14.05 -17.56 23.32
CA ARG A 564 12.64 -17.90 23.60
C ARG A 564 11.87 -16.71 24.16
N GLU A 565 12.57 -15.85 24.88
CA GLU A 565 12.12 -14.62 25.51
C GLU A 565 11.76 -13.52 24.51
N VAL A 566 12.37 -13.51 23.33
CA VAL A 566 12.04 -12.56 22.25
C VAL A 566 10.65 -12.84 21.71
N ALA A 567 9.89 -11.80 21.36
CA ALA A 567 8.55 -12.00 20.81
C ALA A 567 8.61 -12.80 19.50
N ALA A 568 7.64 -13.70 19.31
CA ALA A 568 7.64 -14.58 18.16
C ALA A 568 7.41 -13.84 16.82
N SER A 569 6.91 -12.59 16.86
CA SER A 569 6.86 -11.67 15.72
C SER A 569 8.25 -11.13 15.35
N GLU A 570 9.05 -10.76 16.34
CA GLU A 570 10.43 -10.28 16.14
C GLU A 570 11.36 -11.39 15.66
N ARG A 571 11.22 -12.61 16.18
CA ARG A 571 11.94 -13.78 15.65
C ARG A 571 11.62 -14.06 14.18
N VAL A 572 10.35 -13.97 13.81
CA VAL A 572 9.92 -14.13 12.41
C VAL A 572 10.52 -13.02 11.54
N ARG A 573 10.50 -11.76 12.01
CA ARG A 573 11.14 -10.64 11.32
C ARG A 573 12.66 -10.87 11.18
N ALA A 574 13.34 -11.34 12.21
CA ALA A 574 14.76 -11.70 12.15
C ALA A 574 15.04 -12.77 11.09
N GLY A 575 14.22 -13.83 11.04
CA GLY A 575 14.33 -14.88 10.04
C GLY A 575 14.06 -14.38 8.61
N MET A 576 13.14 -13.43 8.43
CA MET A 576 12.86 -12.84 7.12
C MET A 576 14.06 -12.04 6.62
N LEU A 577 14.67 -11.24 7.51
CA LEU A 577 15.86 -10.44 7.21
C LEU A 577 17.08 -11.34 6.96
N LEU A 578 17.26 -12.41 7.75
CA LEU A 578 18.32 -13.40 7.55
C LEU A 578 18.22 -14.08 6.18
N GLY A 579 17.00 -14.42 5.74
CA GLY A 579 16.77 -14.97 4.41
C GLY A 579 17.18 -14.01 3.29
N GLN A 580 16.86 -12.72 3.42
CA GLN A 580 17.23 -11.69 2.44
C GLN A 580 18.75 -11.44 2.40
N LEU A 581 19.40 -11.40 3.56
CA LEU A 581 20.86 -11.25 3.71
C LEU A 581 21.63 -12.54 3.38
N GLY A 582 20.95 -13.63 3.02
CA GLY A 582 21.55 -14.93 2.74
C GLY A 582 21.78 -15.72 4.02
N ASP A 583 20.89 -16.69 4.27
CA ASP A 583 20.97 -17.52 5.47
C ASP A 583 22.11 -18.54 5.41
N PRO A 584 23.11 -18.45 6.31
CA PRO A 584 24.29 -19.32 6.26
C PRO A 584 23.94 -20.79 6.55
N ARG A 585 22.80 -21.07 7.20
CA ARG A 585 22.32 -22.45 7.46
C ARG A 585 22.09 -23.22 6.16
N PHE A 586 21.79 -22.51 5.08
CA PHE A 586 21.47 -23.08 3.76
C PHE A 586 22.54 -22.74 2.71
N ALA A 587 23.77 -22.36 3.12
CA ALA A 587 24.83 -21.96 2.20
C ALA A 587 25.38 -23.13 1.36
N THR A 588 25.41 -24.34 1.92
CA THR A 588 25.96 -25.55 1.27
C THR A 588 24.87 -26.40 0.63
N MET A 589 25.26 -27.40 -0.18
CA MET A 589 24.31 -28.31 -0.84
C MET A 589 23.72 -29.38 0.09
N LEU A 590 24.44 -29.74 1.15
CA LEU A 590 23.90 -30.63 2.17
C LEU A 590 22.99 -29.82 3.11
N PRO A 591 21.68 -30.10 3.18
CA PRO A 591 20.80 -29.38 4.10
C PRO A 591 21.20 -29.66 5.56
N PRO A 592 20.82 -28.81 6.53
CA PRO A 592 20.92 -29.13 7.94
C PRO A 592 20.13 -30.42 8.26
N LEU A 593 20.76 -31.38 8.94
CA LEU A 593 20.19 -32.70 9.22
C LEU A 593 20.25 -33.05 10.70
N VAL A 594 19.24 -33.78 11.16
CA VAL A 594 19.17 -34.44 12.46
C VAL A 594 19.36 -35.94 12.26
N ARG A 595 20.27 -36.55 13.03
CA ARG A 595 20.48 -38.01 13.00
C ARG A 595 19.50 -38.71 13.93
N VAL A 596 18.81 -39.71 13.41
CA VAL A 596 17.85 -40.55 14.14
C VAL A 596 18.41 -41.97 14.22
N PRO A 597 18.72 -42.49 15.42
CA PRO A 597 19.23 -43.85 15.57
C PRO A 597 18.15 -44.88 15.23
N ALA A 598 18.61 -46.06 14.79
CA ALA A 598 17.78 -47.24 14.65
C ALA A 598 17.13 -47.60 16.00
N GLY A 599 15.96 -48.22 15.95
CA GLY A 599 15.33 -48.77 17.14
C GLY A 599 13.82 -48.52 17.21
N ALA A 600 13.19 -49.28 18.10
CA ALA A 600 11.76 -49.27 18.32
C ALA A 600 11.23 -47.94 18.89
N PHE A 601 10.09 -47.51 18.38
CA PHE A 601 9.28 -46.41 18.93
C PHE A 601 7.79 -46.75 18.88
N LEU A 602 6.99 -45.96 19.59
CA LEU A 602 5.55 -46.14 19.64
C LEU A 602 4.88 -45.32 18.53
N LEU A 603 4.38 -45.98 17.48
CA LEU A 603 3.60 -45.41 16.36
C LEU A 603 2.12 -45.31 16.74
N GLY A 604 1.42 -44.27 16.27
CA GLY A 604 -0.02 -44.06 16.46
C GLY A 604 -0.44 -43.69 17.89
N THR A 605 -1.74 -43.48 18.08
CA THR A 605 -2.35 -43.15 19.37
C THR A 605 -3.63 -43.95 19.61
N ARG A 606 -4.07 -43.99 20.87
CA ARG A 606 -5.38 -44.54 21.28
C ARG A 606 -6.44 -43.45 21.42
N ASP A 607 -6.01 -42.20 21.59
CA ASP A 607 -6.86 -41.07 21.97
C ASP A 607 -7.03 -40.06 20.81
N GLY A 608 -6.94 -40.52 19.56
CA GLY A 608 -6.99 -39.72 18.34
C GLY A 608 -8.15 -40.09 17.40
N TYR A 609 -8.10 -39.62 16.16
CA TYR A 609 -9.02 -40.06 15.10
C TYR A 609 -8.76 -41.53 14.73
N GLU A 610 -9.75 -42.16 14.09
CA GLU A 610 -9.73 -43.59 13.78
C GLU A 610 -8.51 -44.00 12.93
N ASP A 611 -8.05 -43.12 12.05
CA ASP A 611 -6.89 -43.33 11.19
C ASP A 611 -5.55 -43.11 11.89
N GLU A 612 -5.51 -42.61 13.12
CA GLU A 612 -4.28 -42.41 13.89
C GLU A 612 -3.88 -43.64 14.74
N GLY A 613 -4.69 -44.70 14.70
CA GLY A 613 -4.52 -45.91 15.47
C GLY A 613 -4.48 -47.18 14.60
N PRO A 614 -4.18 -48.35 15.21
CA PRO A 614 -3.92 -48.52 16.63
C PRO A 614 -2.49 -48.14 16.99
N GLN A 615 -2.28 -47.81 18.27
CA GLN A 615 -0.95 -47.57 18.79
C GLN A 615 -0.14 -48.87 18.89
N GLN A 616 1.06 -48.89 18.30
CA GLN A 616 1.90 -50.09 18.21
C GLN A 616 3.40 -49.78 18.23
N TRP A 617 4.21 -50.76 18.62
CA TRP A 617 5.67 -50.66 18.56
C TRP A 617 6.15 -51.00 17.16
N VAL A 618 6.97 -50.11 16.58
CA VAL A 618 7.59 -50.31 15.27
C VAL A 618 9.09 -50.08 15.41
N ASP A 619 9.90 -51.00 14.91
CA ASP A 619 11.34 -50.83 14.77
C ASP A 619 11.67 -50.31 13.37
N ILE A 620 12.48 -49.25 13.30
CA ILE A 620 12.90 -48.68 12.02
C ILE A 620 14.41 -48.42 12.02
N PRO A 621 15.09 -48.56 10.86
CA PRO A 621 16.53 -48.31 10.74
C PRO A 621 16.96 -46.89 11.11
N ALA A 622 18.28 -46.68 11.17
CA ALA A 622 18.84 -45.35 11.35
C ALA A 622 18.72 -44.54 10.06
N PHE A 623 18.40 -43.26 10.18
CA PHE A 623 18.33 -42.32 9.06
C PHE A 623 18.71 -40.91 9.54
N ALA A 624 18.87 -39.98 8.60
CA ALA A 624 18.93 -38.56 8.90
C ALA A 624 17.76 -37.85 8.25
N ILE A 625 17.20 -36.84 8.91
CA ILE A 625 16.07 -36.07 8.40
C ILE A 625 16.40 -34.58 8.44
N GLY A 626 15.89 -33.79 7.49
CA GLY A 626 16.05 -32.35 7.46
C GLY A 626 15.69 -31.72 8.81
N THR A 627 16.57 -30.91 9.37
CA THR A 627 16.28 -30.14 10.60
C THR A 627 15.07 -29.23 10.38
N TYR A 628 14.91 -28.73 9.16
CA TYR A 628 13.82 -27.86 8.71
C TYR A 628 13.13 -28.45 7.46
N PRO A 629 11.90 -28.02 7.13
CA PRO A 629 11.36 -28.22 5.78
C PRO A 629 12.27 -27.57 4.73
N VAL A 630 12.21 -28.06 3.49
CA VAL A 630 13.00 -27.51 2.38
C VAL A 630 12.63 -26.04 2.15
N THR A 631 13.64 -25.19 2.10
CA THR A 631 13.45 -23.73 1.95
C THR A 631 13.39 -23.29 0.49
N ASN A 632 12.87 -22.09 0.23
CA ASN A 632 12.92 -21.48 -1.11
C ASN A 632 14.37 -21.32 -1.61
N ARG A 633 15.35 -21.04 -0.73
CA ARG A 633 16.76 -20.96 -1.13
C ARG A 633 17.27 -22.30 -1.66
N GLU A 634 16.94 -23.39 -0.98
CA GLU A 634 17.36 -24.74 -1.36
C GLU A 634 16.65 -25.19 -2.64
N TYR A 635 15.34 -24.96 -2.74
CA TYR A 635 14.55 -25.28 -3.93
C TYR A 635 14.93 -24.40 -5.14
N GLY A 636 15.33 -23.15 -4.92
CA GLY A 636 15.79 -22.24 -5.97
C GLY A 636 16.99 -22.80 -6.74
N ARG A 637 17.95 -23.42 -6.03
CA ARG A 637 19.09 -24.09 -6.68
C ARG A 637 18.69 -25.24 -7.59
N PHE A 638 17.63 -25.96 -7.22
CA PHE A 638 17.06 -27.01 -8.07
C PHE A 638 16.48 -26.40 -9.35
N LEU A 639 15.70 -25.32 -9.24
CA LEU A 639 15.13 -24.63 -10.40
C LEU A 639 16.19 -23.99 -11.31
N ASP A 640 17.27 -23.46 -10.73
CA ASP A 640 18.37 -22.86 -11.49
C ASP A 640 19.07 -23.89 -12.39
N GLU A 641 19.16 -25.15 -11.96
CA GLU A 641 19.78 -26.23 -12.73
C GLU A 641 18.78 -27.07 -13.56
N MET A 642 17.49 -26.96 -13.26
CA MET A 642 16.41 -27.67 -13.93
C MET A 642 15.38 -26.69 -14.50
N PRO A 643 15.73 -25.88 -15.51
CA PRO A 643 14.88 -24.80 -16.01
C PRO A 643 13.58 -25.29 -16.68
N SER A 644 13.49 -26.57 -17.05
CA SER A 644 12.27 -27.19 -17.56
C SER A 644 11.26 -27.55 -16.47
N GLN A 645 11.64 -27.51 -15.18
CA GLN A 645 10.71 -27.77 -14.09
C GLN A 645 9.77 -26.59 -13.88
N PRO A 646 8.45 -26.83 -13.71
CA PRO A 646 7.52 -25.77 -13.43
C PRO A 646 7.86 -25.16 -12.07
N ARG A 647 7.76 -23.84 -12.00
CA ARG A 647 7.91 -23.14 -10.72
C ARG A 647 6.69 -23.42 -9.84
N PRO A 648 6.87 -23.57 -8.52
CA PRO A 648 5.76 -23.74 -7.58
C PRO A 648 4.74 -22.62 -7.71
N LYS A 649 3.46 -22.89 -7.41
CA LYS A 649 2.36 -21.93 -7.68
C LYS A 649 2.58 -20.56 -7.05
N TYR A 650 3.16 -20.52 -5.86
CA TYR A 650 3.39 -19.30 -5.06
C TYR A 650 4.83 -18.79 -5.13
N TRP A 651 5.63 -19.27 -6.09
CA TRP A 651 7.06 -18.94 -6.19
C TRP A 651 7.36 -17.43 -6.29
N TYR A 652 6.49 -16.67 -6.95
CA TYR A 652 6.63 -15.23 -7.11
C TYR A 652 5.83 -14.41 -6.10
N ASP A 653 5.08 -15.06 -5.21
CA ASP A 653 4.33 -14.38 -4.16
C ASP A 653 5.25 -14.08 -2.99
N GLN A 654 5.41 -12.80 -2.68
CA GLN A 654 6.32 -12.32 -1.64
C GLN A 654 5.93 -12.75 -0.22
N SER A 655 4.68 -13.18 -0.04
CA SER A 655 4.22 -13.77 1.23
C SER A 655 4.86 -15.13 1.50
N TYR A 656 5.35 -15.81 0.45
CA TYR A 656 5.79 -17.20 0.50
C TYR A 656 7.17 -17.45 -0.10
N ASN A 657 7.82 -16.45 -0.70
CA ASN A 657 9.05 -16.64 -1.48
C ASN A 657 10.34 -16.19 -0.76
N ASN A 658 10.28 -15.82 0.52
CA ASN A 658 11.49 -15.46 1.26
C ASN A 658 12.47 -16.65 1.23
N PRO A 659 13.79 -16.42 1.01
CA PRO A 659 14.75 -17.51 0.88
C PRO A 659 14.77 -18.50 2.05
N SER A 660 14.47 -18.06 3.28
CA SER A 660 14.44 -18.92 4.48
C SER A 660 13.05 -19.43 4.85
N GLN A 661 12.00 -19.06 4.11
CA GLN A 661 10.68 -19.69 4.25
C GLN A 661 10.68 -21.09 3.61
N PRO A 662 9.82 -22.01 4.10
CA PRO A 662 9.61 -23.29 3.42
C PRO A 662 9.03 -23.06 2.02
N VAL A 663 9.48 -23.85 1.05
CA VAL A 663 8.87 -23.87 -0.28
C VAL A 663 7.45 -24.42 -0.19
N VAL A 664 6.50 -23.76 -0.85
CA VAL A 664 5.08 -24.12 -0.85
C VAL A 664 4.47 -24.10 -2.24
N GLY A 665 3.28 -24.68 -2.38
CA GLY A 665 2.61 -24.78 -3.68
C GLY A 665 3.29 -25.78 -4.60
N VAL A 666 3.93 -26.79 -4.01
CA VAL A 666 4.58 -27.92 -4.68
C VAL A 666 3.68 -29.14 -4.66
N THR A 667 3.67 -29.87 -5.77
CA THR A 667 3.03 -31.19 -5.85
C THR A 667 3.91 -32.26 -5.24
N TRP A 668 3.37 -33.47 -5.05
CA TRP A 668 4.17 -34.60 -4.59
C TRP A 668 5.29 -34.95 -5.60
N GLY A 669 4.96 -34.90 -6.90
CA GLY A 669 5.91 -35.15 -7.97
C GLY A 669 7.07 -34.15 -8.01
N ASP A 670 6.79 -32.87 -7.76
CA ASP A 670 7.83 -31.82 -7.66
C ASP A 670 8.80 -32.12 -6.51
N ALA A 671 8.26 -32.50 -5.36
CA ALA A 671 9.04 -32.81 -4.16
C ALA A 671 9.92 -34.06 -4.37
N VAL A 672 9.40 -35.10 -5.04
CA VAL A 672 10.18 -36.28 -5.41
C VAL A 672 11.28 -35.95 -6.43
N ALA A 673 10.97 -35.13 -7.44
CA ALA A 673 11.97 -34.69 -8.42
C ALA A 673 13.12 -33.91 -7.77
N TYR A 674 12.81 -33.05 -6.80
CA TYR A 674 13.80 -32.37 -5.98
C TYR A 674 14.70 -33.37 -5.22
N CYS A 675 14.12 -34.38 -4.58
CA CYS A 675 14.88 -35.41 -3.85
C CYS A 675 15.81 -36.21 -4.79
N GLN A 676 15.34 -36.56 -5.99
CA GLN A 676 16.15 -37.26 -6.99
C GLN A 676 17.33 -36.40 -7.46
N TRP A 677 17.08 -35.13 -7.76
CA TRP A 677 18.12 -34.16 -8.09
C TRP A 677 19.16 -34.03 -6.97
N LEU A 678 18.70 -33.86 -5.72
CA LEU A 678 19.59 -33.68 -4.57
C LEU A 678 20.43 -34.94 -4.32
N THR A 679 19.86 -36.14 -4.55
CA THR A 679 20.60 -37.41 -4.50
C THR A 679 21.77 -37.41 -5.47
N VAL A 680 21.56 -37.02 -6.73
CA VAL A 680 22.63 -36.95 -7.73
C VAL A 680 23.70 -35.95 -7.31
N LYS A 681 23.28 -34.77 -6.82
CA LYS A 681 24.20 -33.71 -6.41
C LYS A 681 25.08 -34.12 -5.24
N LEU A 682 24.49 -34.67 -4.18
CA LEU A 682 25.26 -35.08 -3.00
C LEU A 682 26.16 -36.29 -3.27
N ARG A 683 25.78 -37.20 -4.18
CA ARG A 683 26.65 -38.30 -4.63
C ARG A 683 27.85 -37.76 -5.41
N ALA A 684 27.63 -36.80 -6.32
CA ALA A 684 28.70 -36.19 -7.10
C ALA A 684 29.73 -35.46 -6.20
N THR A 685 29.30 -34.90 -5.07
CA THR A 685 30.20 -34.27 -4.09
C THR A 685 30.79 -35.23 -3.05
N GLY A 686 30.43 -36.53 -3.09
CA GLY A 686 30.84 -37.52 -2.10
C GLY A 686 30.21 -37.32 -0.70
N LEU A 687 29.18 -36.49 -0.58
CA LEU A 687 28.49 -36.20 0.68
C LEU A 687 27.35 -37.20 0.99
N LEU A 688 26.97 -38.03 0.01
CA LEU A 688 25.98 -39.10 0.17
C LEU A 688 26.58 -40.45 -0.23
N PRO A 689 26.59 -41.46 0.66
CA PRO A 689 27.02 -42.82 0.32
C PRO A 689 26.17 -43.43 -0.79
N ALA A 690 26.76 -44.34 -1.58
CA ALA A 690 26.05 -45.06 -2.64
C ALA A 690 24.87 -45.91 -2.12
N THR A 691 24.93 -46.32 -0.84
CA THR A 691 23.89 -47.10 -0.15
C THR A 691 22.73 -46.26 0.37
N MET A 692 22.78 -44.93 0.23
CA MET A 692 21.73 -44.03 0.69
C MET A 692 21.17 -43.20 -0.46
N GLU A 693 19.94 -42.73 -0.28
CA GLU A 693 19.28 -41.79 -1.17
C GLU A 693 18.64 -40.65 -0.37
N VAL A 694 18.44 -39.53 -1.05
CA VAL A 694 17.55 -38.47 -0.57
C VAL A 694 16.15 -38.77 -1.07
N ARG A 695 15.18 -38.79 -0.16
CA ARG A 695 13.76 -39.04 -0.46
C ARG A 695 12.86 -38.25 0.49
N LEU A 696 11.56 -38.24 0.22
CA LEU A 696 10.58 -37.81 1.22
C LEU A 696 10.60 -38.78 2.42
N PRO A 697 10.24 -38.32 3.63
CA PRO A 697 10.12 -39.20 4.78
C PRO A 697 9.02 -40.24 4.55
N LEU A 698 9.20 -41.43 5.11
CA LEU A 698 8.06 -42.29 5.39
C LEU A 698 7.25 -41.68 6.54
N GLU A 699 5.95 -41.94 6.56
CA GLU A 699 5.08 -41.44 7.63
C GLU A 699 5.58 -41.88 9.02
N VAL A 700 6.03 -43.14 9.13
CA VAL A 700 6.56 -43.71 10.38
C VAL A 700 7.86 -43.03 10.83
N GLU A 701 8.75 -42.68 9.89
CA GLU A 701 9.99 -41.95 10.17
C GLU A 701 9.69 -40.54 10.67
N TRP A 702 8.75 -39.87 10.00
CA TRP A 702 8.30 -38.53 10.37
C TRP A 702 7.73 -38.52 11.79
N GLU A 703 6.85 -39.47 12.10
CA GLU A 703 6.22 -39.53 13.43
C GLU A 703 7.22 -39.87 14.54
N LYS A 704 8.19 -40.76 14.28
CA LYS A 704 9.26 -41.04 15.24
C LYS A 704 10.00 -39.75 15.61
N VAL A 705 10.37 -38.96 14.60
CA VAL A 705 11.07 -37.69 14.81
C VAL A 705 10.21 -36.71 15.59
N ALA A 706 8.93 -36.60 15.24
CA ALA A 706 8.02 -35.64 15.86
C ALA A 706 7.65 -35.99 17.31
N SER A 707 7.45 -37.28 17.63
CA SER A 707 6.80 -37.70 18.89
C SER A 707 7.69 -38.46 19.87
N TRP A 708 8.76 -39.12 19.43
CA TRP A 708 9.50 -40.03 20.30
C TRP A 708 10.66 -39.35 21.01
N ASP A 709 10.70 -39.44 22.35
CA ASP A 709 11.86 -39.09 23.16
C ASP A 709 12.63 -40.35 23.52
N ALA A 710 13.68 -40.65 22.74
CA ALA A 710 14.50 -41.84 22.98
C ALA A 710 15.21 -41.84 24.34
N ARG A 711 15.50 -40.66 24.93
CA ARG A 711 16.14 -40.57 26.25
C ARG A 711 15.17 -40.92 27.36
N ARG A 712 13.92 -40.49 27.24
CA ARG A 712 12.85 -40.80 28.20
C ARG A 712 12.12 -42.12 27.89
N ARG A 713 12.33 -42.67 26.69
CA ARG A 713 11.59 -43.81 26.12
C ARG A 713 10.07 -43.59 26.21
N SER A 714 9.64 -42.39 25.86
CA SER A 714 8.24 -41.96 25.96
C SER A 714 7.78 -41.29 24.66
N LYS A 715 6.51 -41.50 24.32
CA LYS A 715 5.84 -40.76 23.25
C LYS A 715 5.30 -39.44 23.79
N ARG A 716 5.39 -38.38 22.98
CA ARG A 716 4.83 -37.06 23.25
C ARG A 716 3.69 -36.75 22.30
N THR A 717 2.68 -36.04 22.79
CA THR A 717 1.53 -35.59 21.98
C THR A 717 1.94 -34.52 20.97
N TYR A 718 2.82 -33.61 21.39
CA TYR A 718 3.47 -32.56 20.60
C TYR A 718 4.99 -32.70 20.69
N PRO A 719 5.78 -32.13 19.76
CA PRO A 719 7.24 -32.26 19.80
C PRO A 719 7.87 -31.81 21.11
N TRP A 720 7.26 -30.80 21.76
CA TRP A 720 7.71 -30.19 23.01
C TRP A 720 7.13 -30.84 24.29
N GLY A 721 6.18 -31.76 24.20
CA GLY A 721 5.56 -32.41 25.37
C GLY A 721 4.09 -32.77 25.15
N ASP A 722 3.35 -32.94 26.24
CA ASP A 722 1.95 -33.41 26.18
C ASP A 722 0.92 -32.29 26.32
N ALA A 723 1.33 -31.12 26.81
CA ALA A 723 0.49 -29.93 26.87
C ALA A 723 0.79 -29.00 25.68
N TRP A 724 -0.26 -28.39 25.14
CA TRP A 724 -0.11 -27.33 24.14
C TRP A 724 0.68 -26.15 24.73
N LEU A 725 1.64 -25.63 23.95
CA LEU A 725 2.46 -24.48 24.32
C LEU A 725 2.30 -23.40 23.27
N SER A 726 1.59 -22.32 23.63
CA SER A 726 1.38 -21.18 22.74
C SER A 726 2.72 -20.58 22.30
N GLY A 727 2.84 -20.27 21.01
CA GLY A 727 4.08 -19.75 20.43
C GLY A 727 5.18 -20.79 20.20
N ALA A 728 4.93 -22.09 20.42
CA ALA A 728 5.86 -23.17 20.08
C ALA A 728 5.75 -23.65 18.63
N ALA A 729 4.70 -23.25 17.90
CA ALA A 729 4.50 -23.60 16.50
C ALA A 729 3.80 -22.44 15.74
N ASN A 730 3.97 -22.40 14.42
CA ASN A 730 3.19 -21.49 13.58
C ASN A 730 1.84 -22.13 13.22
N THR A 731 0.77 -21.72 13.90
CA THR A 731 -0.61 -22.22 13.68
C THR A 731 -1.60 -21.04 13.68
N THR A 732 -2.90 -21.33 13.55
CA THR A 732 -3.99 -20.32 13.64
C THR A 732 -4.05 -19.52 14.94
N GLU A 733 -3.31 -19.92 15.98
CA GLU A 733 -3.38 -19.28 17.29
C GLU A 733 -2.78 -17.85 17.28
N GLY A 734 -3.61 -16.87 17.60
CA GLY A 734 -3.17 -15.56 18.09
C GLY A 734 -2.38 -14.68 17.12
N ARG A 735 -2.38 -14.96 15.81
CA ARG A 735 -1.71 -14.12 14.80
C ARG A 735 -2.66 -13.68 13.67
N GLY A 736 -2.46 -12.44 13.22
CA GLY A 736 -3.21 -11.83 12.11
C GLY A 736 -2.69 -12.17 10.70
N ALA A 737 -1.51 -12.79 10.55
CA ALA A 737 -0.95 -13.16 9.24
C ALA A 737 -0.98 -14.68 9.05
N TRP A 738 -1.93 -15.14 8.25
CA TRP A 738 -2.19 -16.54 7.87
C TRP A 738 -1.13 -17.10 6.89
N THR A 739 0.16 -16.89 7.15
CA THR A 739 1.27 -17.17 6.21
C THR A 739 2.38 -18.02 6.83
N THR A 740 3.28 -18.54 5.99
CA THR A 740 4.44 -19.31 6.46
C THR A 740 5.48 -18.40 7.11
N ALA A 741 6.24 -18.95 8.05
CA ALA A 741 7.35 -18.28 8.71
C ALA A 741 8.68 -18.86 8.22
N PRO A 742 9.77 -18.08 8.26
CA PRO A 742 11.12 -18.61 8.08
C PRO A 742 11.36 -19.78 9.03
N VAL A 743 12.06 -20.80 8.54
CA VAL A 743 12.25 -22.04 9.30
C VAL A 743 13.12 -21.82 10.55
N GLY A 744 12.74 -22.46 11.65
CA GLY A 744 13.42 -22.37 12.94
C GLY A 744 13.06 -21.18 13.82
N CYS A 745 12.02 -20.39 13.49
CA CYS A 745 11.57 -19.27 14.32
C CYS A 745 10.85 -19.68 15.62
N PHE A 746 10.63 -20.98 15.84
CA PHE A 746 9.89 -21.53 16.97
C PHE A 746 10.79 -22.48 17.80
N PRO A 747 11.79 -21.95 18.53
CA PRO A 747 12.78 -22.77 19.25
C PRO A 747 12.20 -23.58 20.41
N ALA A 748 11.02 -23.21 20.93
CA ALA A 748 10.29 -24.01 21.90
C ALA A 748 9.63 -25.25 21.27
N GLY A 749 9.41 -25.24 19.95
CA GLY A 749 8.76 -26.31 19.19
C GLY A 749 9.64 -27.47 18.77
N GLN A 750 10.91 -27.45 19.17
CA GLN A 750 11.88 -28.45 18.74
C GLN A 750 11.53 -29.85 19.27
N SER A 751 11.59 -30.86 18.40
CA SER A 751 11.43 -32.26 18.79
C SER A 751 12.57 -32.75 19.69
N ALA A 752 12.38 -33.90 20.34
CA ALA A 752 13.41 -34.52 21.19
C ALA A 752 14.71 -34.86 20.42
N TYR A 753 14.63 -35.03 19.11
CA TYR A 753 15.79 -35.27 18.24
C TYR A 753 16.48 -33.98 17.75
N GLY A 754 15.83 -32.82 17.87
CA GLY A 754 16.37 -31.54 17.42
C GLY A 754 15.74 -30.99 16.13
N ALA A 755 14.80 -31.71 15.52
CA ALA A 755 14.09 -31.22 14.33
C ALA A 755 13.10 -30.10 14.69
N HIS A 756 13.07 -29.06 13.87
CA HIS A 756 12.23 -27.88 14.01
C HIS A 756 11.02 -27.93 13.08
N ASP A 757 10.00 -27.16 13.46
CA ASP A 757 8.78 -26.95 12.67
C ASP A 757 8.10 -28.27 12.28
N MET A 758 8.25 -29.31 13.12
CA MET A 758 7.53 -30.58 12.94
C MET A 758 6.03 -30.41 13.13
N ILE A 759 5.60 -29.37 13.84
CA ILE A 759 4.19 -28.99 13.95
C ILE A 759 4.03 -27.54 13.51
N GLY A 760 3.04 -27.30 12.65
CA GLY A 760 2.71 -25.99 12.11
C GLY A 760 3.57 -25.60 10.89
N ASN A 761 3.49 -24.33 10.52
CA ASN A 761 4.14 -23.74 9.34
C ASN A 761 3.58 -24.31 8.01
N VAL A 762 3.96 -25.53 7.62
CA VAL A 762 3.50 -26.19 6.40
C VAL A 762 3.18 -27.65 6.64
N TRP A 763 2.18 -28.16 5.92
CA TRP A 763 2.02 -29.61 5.75
C TRP A 763 3.23 -30.16 5.02
N GLU A 764 3.64 -31.38 5.35
CA GLU A 764 4.78 -32.05 4.73
C GLU A 764 4.32 -33.30 3.98
N TRP A 765 4.65 -33.37 2.69
CA TRP A 765 4.52 -34.58 1.89
C TRP A 765 5.37 -35.73 2.44
N THR A 766 4.83 -36.94 2.42
CA THR A 766 5.54 -38.18 2.73
C THR A 766 5.58 -39.12 1.53
N MET A 767 6.46 -40.14 1.56
CA MET A 767 6.46 -41.24 0.58
C MET A 767 5.34 -42.26 0.83
N SER A 768 4.67 -42.21 1.97
CA SER A 768 3.68 -43.21 2.36
C SER A 768 2.34 -42.93 1.68
N GLU A 769 1.82 -43.92 0.96
CA GLU A 769 0.42 -43.89 0.53
C GLU A 769 -0.50 -43.93 1.76
N TYR A 770 -1.65 -43.28 1.66
CA TYR A 770 -2.57 -43.17 2.79
C TYR A 770 -3.30 -44.48 3.02
N ALA A 771 -2.88 -45.20 4.06
CA ALA A 771 -3.43 -46.48 4.47
C ALA A 771 -3.64 -46.54 5.99
N SER A 772 -4.54 -47.43 6.41
CA SER A 772 -4.72 -47.77 7.83
C SER A 772 -3.43 -48.36 8.40
N TYR A 773 -3.09 -48.08 9.66
CA TYR A 773 -1.99 -48.77 10.31
C TYR A 773 -2.27 -50.27 10.44
N PRO A 774 -1.23 -51.13 10.43
CA PRO A 774 -1.40 -52.55 10.68
C PRO A 774 -2.17 -52.81 11.98
N GLY A 775 -3.19 -53.67 11.93
CA GLY A 775 -4.04 -53.97 13.09
C GLY A 775 -5.19 -52.99 13.33
N ALA A 776 -5.45 -52.02 12.44
CA ALA A 776 -6.66 -51.20 12.50
C ALA A 776 -7.93 -52.03 12.43
N LEU A 777 -8.95 -51.61 13.19
CA LEU A 777 -10.25 -52.26 13.23
C LEU A 777 -10.93 -52.26 11.85
N ALA A 778 -10.84 -51.12 11.15
CA ALA A 778 -11.25 -50.97 9.76
C ALA A 778 -10.00 -50.70 8.91
N SER A 779 -9.59 -51.69 8.11
CA SER A 779 -8.47 -51.53 7.19
C SER A 779 -8.90 -50.78 5.94
N PHE A 780 -8.05 -49.85 5.49
CA PHE A 780 -8.24 -49.12 4.24
C PHE A 780 -6.89 -48.82 3.57
N HIS A 781 -6.94 -48.59 2.27
CA HIS A 781 -5.80 -48.13 1.47
C HIS A 781 -6.32 -47.27 0.32
N GLU A 782 -5.91 -46.00 0.29
CA GLU A 782 -6.28 -45.04 -0.74
C GLU A 782 -5.13 -44.86 -1.74
N ALA A 783 -5.04 -45.79 -2.69
CA ALA A 783 -4.02 -45.77 -3.72
C ALA A 783 -4.00 -44.43 -4.48
N GLY A 784 -2.81 -43.87 -4.69
CA GLY A 784 -2.61 -42.58 -5.37
C GLY A 784 -2.81 -41.34 -4.49
N SER A 785 -3.19 -41.50 -3.22
CA SER A 785 -3.17 -40.44 -2.21
C SER A 785 -2.02 -40.66 -1.24
N TYR A 786 -1.24 -39.61 -0.98
CA TYR A 786 -0.08 -39.68 -0.09
C TYR A 786 -0.36 -38.96 1.22
N THR A 787 0.17 -39.52 2.31
CA THR A 787 -0.02 -38.95 3.64
C THR A 787 0.70 -37.62 3.77
N LEU A 788 0.02 -36.66 4.39
CA LEU A 788 0.55 -35.38 4.86
C LEU A 788 0.68 -35.40 6.38
N ARG A 789 1.78 -34.84 6.90
CA ARG A 789 2.04 -34.73 8.34
C ARG A 789 2.39 -33.30 8.75
N GLY A 790 2.27 -33.00 10.04
CA GLY A 790 2.75 -31.75 10.64
C GLY A 790 1.73 -30.63 10.82
N SER A 791 0.56 -30.68 10.19
CA SER A 791 -0.35 -29.52 10.14
C SER A 791 0.31 -28.29 9.51
N SER A 792 -0.28 -27.10 9.63
CA SER A 792 0.21 -25.90 8.95
C SER A 792 -0.08 -24.61 9.71
N CYS A 793 0.40 -23.47 9.19
CA CYS A 793 0.03 -22.14 9.66
C CYS A 793 -1.49 -21.86 9.63
N ALA A 794 -2.25 -22.59 8.81
CA ALA A 794 -3.71 -22.48 8.71
C ALA A 794 -4.46 -23.52 9.56
N SER A 795 -3.77 -24.29 10.40
CA SER A 795 -4.37 -25.36 11.21
C SER A 795 -4.68 -24.90 12.64
N LEU A 796 -5.79 -25.39 13.20
CA LEU A 796 -6.15 -25.18 14.60
C LEU A 796 -5.19 -25.98 15.52
N PRO A 797 -4.84 -25.47 16.70
CA PRO A 797 -4.04 -26.22 17.69
C PRO A 797 -4.55 -27.63 17.99
N THR A 798 -5.87 -27.84 17.93
CA THR A 798 -6.52 -29.15 18.14
C THR A 798 -6.17 -30.18 17.06
N HIS A 799 -5.83 -29.73 15.85
CA HIS A 799 -5.40 -30.58 14.73
C HIS A 799 -3.87 -30.69 14.64
N ALA A 800 -3.12 -29.96 15.48
CA ALA A 800 -1.67 -29.85 15.41
C ALA A 800 -0.94 -30.92 16.27
N ARG A 801 -1.39 -32.18 16.26
CA ARG A 801 -0.80 -33.29 17.05
C ARG A 801 0.24 -34.06 16.25
N CYS A 802 1.23 -34.66 16.93
CA CYS A 802 2.26 -35.46 16.26
C CYS A 802 1.69 -36.64 15.48
N THR A 803 0.54 -37.19 15.86
CA THR A 803 -0.10 -38.34 15.19
C THR A 803 -1.13 -37.93 14.13
N TYR A 804 -1.49 -36.65 14.01
CA TYR A 804 -2.57 -36.22 13.13
C TYR A 804 -2.20 -36.39 11.65
N ARG A 805 -3.08 -37.03 10.89
CA ARG A 805 -2.86 -37.42 9.49
C ARG A 805 -3.81 -36.65 8.58
N SER A 806 -3.34 -36.36 7.38
CA SER A 806 -4.16 -35.89 6.28
C SER A 806 -3.63 -36.51 4.99
N ARG A 807 -4.27 -36.26 3.85
CA ARG A 807 -3.88 -36.82 2.57
C ARG A 807 -4.27 -35.92 1.41
N LEU A 808 -3.52 -36.02 0.33
CA LEU A 808 -3.87 -35.42 -0.95
C LEU A 808 -3.39 -36.31 -2.12
N PRO A 809 -4.06 -36.27 -3.28
CA PRO A 809 -3.55 -36.86 -4.51
C PRO A 809 -2.29 -36.15 -5.03
N VAL A 810 -1.52 -36.84 -5.87
CA VAL A 810 -0.17 -36.41 -6.33
C VAL A 810 -0.13 -35.07 -7.06
N ASP A 811 -1.21 -34.66 -7.72
CA ASP A 811 -1.32 -33.46 -8.56
C ASP A 811 -1.79 -32.21 -7.78
N TYR A 812 -2.12 -32.37 -6.51
CA TYR A 812 -2.59 -31.26 -5.66
C TYR A 812 -1.43 -30.46 -5.08
N TRP A 813 -1.69 -29.17 -4.85
CA TRP A 813 -0.80 -28.24 -4.16
C TRP A 813 -1.63 -27.27 -3.30
N ARG A 814 -1.03 -26.70 -2.26
CA ARG A 814 -1.64 -25.64 -1.42
C ARG A 814 -0.58 -24.62 -0.99
N TYR A 815 -1.00 -23.40 -0.65
CA TYR A 815 -0.13 -22.30 -0.17
C TYR A 815 0.59 -22.57 1.16
N HIS A 816 0.22 -23.66 1.84
CA HIS A 816 0.76 -24.07 3.13
C HIS A 816 1.14 -25.57 3.11
N LEU A 817 1.49 -26.08 1.92
CA LEU A 817 1.92 -27.44 1.67
C LEU A 817 3.32 -27.42 1.05
N GLY A 818 4.27 -28.02 1.76
CA GLY A 818 5.66 -28.17 1.37
C GLY A 818 6.15 -29.58 1.68
N PHE A 819 7.43 -29.73 2.00
CA PHE A 819 8.02 -31.03 2.31
C PHE A 819 9.36 -30.90 3.03
N ARG A 820 9.84 -32.05 3.51
CA ARG A 820 11.13 -32.24 4.14
C ARG A 820 11.81 -33.46 3.52
N VAL A 821 13.13 -33.55 3.65
CA VAL A 821 13.92 -34.66 3.10
C VAL A 821 14.46 -35.59 4.18
N VAL A 822 14.62 -36.86 3.83
CA VAL A 822 15.33 -37.90 4.57
C VAL A 822 16.52 -38.38 3.75
N LEU A 823 17.66 -38.59 4.40
CA LEU A 823 18.80 -39.37 3.93
C LEU A 823 18.75 -40.72 4.63
N GLY A 824 18.42 -41.76 3.88
CA GLY A 824 18.22 -43.11 4.42
C GLY A 824 18.47 -44.18 3.38
N LEU A 825 18.21 -45.44 3.76
CA LEU A 825 18.23 -46.55 2.83
C LEU A 825 17.15 -46.37 1.74
N PRO A 826 17.41 -46.85 0.51
CA PRO A 826 16.41 -46.88 -0.54
C PRO A 826 15.16 -47.67 -0.12
N LEU A 827 13.98 -47.23 -0.56
CA LEU A 827 12.71 -47.88 -0.22
C LEU A 827 12.68 -49.37 -0.61
N ILE A 828 13.30 -49.74 -1.72
CA ILE A 828 13.39 -51.14 -2.18
C ILE A 828 14.16 -52.01 -1.17
N THR A 829 15.16 -51.44 -0.50
CA THR A 829 15.93 -52.15 0.52
C THR A 829 15.11 -52.32 1.80
N LEU A 830 14.31 -51.33 2.18
CA LEU A 830 13.41 -51.42 3.33
C LEU A 830 12.32 -52.47 3.12
N ALA A 831 11.77 -52.57 1.91
CA ALA A 831 10.77 -53.58 1.58
C ALA A 831 11.33 -55.02 1.51
N ALA A 832 12.64 -55.19 1.29
CA ALA A 832 13.30 -56.49 1.22
C ALA A 832 13.60 -57.10 2.61
N ASP A 833 13.68 -56.28 3.66
CA ASP A 833 13.88 -56.72 5.05
C ASP A 833 12.55 -57.06 5.78
N GLU A 834 11.40 -56.73 5.20
CA GLU A 834 10.06 -57.07 5.73
C GLU A 834 9.52 -58.44 5.25
N GLY A 835 10.28 -59.18 4.43
CA GLY A 835 9.97 -60.54 3.96
C GLY A 835 10.89 -61.58 4.58
#